data_AF-A0A1S7UIN2-F1
#
_entry.id   AF-A0A1S7UIN2-F1
#
_cell.length_a   1.000
_cell.length_b   1.000
_cell.length_c   1.000
_cell.angle_alpha   90.00
_cell.angle_beta   90.00
_cell.angle_gamma   90.00
#
_symmetry.space_group_name_H-M   'P 1'
#
loop_
_entity.id
_entity.type
_entity.pdbx_description
1 polymer ?
#
loop_
_entity_poly.entity_id
_entity_poly.type
_entity_poly.pdbx_seq_one_letter_code
_entity_poly.pdbx_strand_id
1 'polypeptide(L)'
;MPLNKVVHELKGLGFDVTTNKLEYKLKEWNIRKNISKTTWSCIDHHINKRKREGKESEVVHCGKRVKRETVIKETNRHRDMTIFARLTASRQPTPPLPPDAEIVICTPPSLSMEFAPWPKTLPWLQFQTDTIRMIIANPVFGTENKRKFLSTTFGAIIPNLYGPGKDISYIGVSKLASMMGISMPESYPQEHIQRAYHLLKGPSADSMHECLALAIFNISNCMTNFDDVRTWDATIAILNCYGLMNIDMKKMRLKSITIDGFLNNLFSTMVQMLYFHERTNGNRAHRMLRWLLASGQDPNTLLTIWVEETLMITTALQVAVRLQILDFVEYLLGAGANVNLVPTKSNIRYVDSQSALELALDNNPSDAREQIIKLLLHHNASTNKIQALHLAVKYRHRNLVKELVERGADLCVAVPSQKAFLYEETALTIAARRGFAITEFVLNLIKLRYQFEPATNFVTADMLIAAAAKGDTDTFRLLWNYSDGTFTNCNGVTPLHAAARYGHFAMCQLLMPLYYRTRKSEIVSELTPLQLASYATRILAVRSFISAGEDVNEIAKYWHSITPKIARKFDIRFSVISKIQNLSPLNMALGNDAYSVSSMSCAAVLIKSGARLQGREVTLSVSHFHHELLAAALDAGADPNQRNGGLSALQHALDAPGSDTDSERRRDTVLLLLQRGAKLLGGELLSAAKRKMWDIVDILRMKGANFQDTDSHGTTVLEALILTEQTARAEWLLRTESCYDAGALCAAIQTRNHPLIQQLLLHRPTPPLPDELEVTALGLAAGLGEMDVLRRLLMNPPSAKLGLLPGCIEMGKYPSLDESYQGRKGCSIRGSPLSLAAGCITPREFQAILELRGHGFEVDKLTWVEIARKGNLALAQALLDNNRKDNIWNEAHSRYRLPNPLTIAMKHRNKELVVLFSAIGVSVNQSALPFELDRSPIQEAAEQGDMEIVEWLVDAGANIDAPPARRRGGTALQLAAAKGHIGLVKYLIDLGADVNASPAEYEGRTALEGAAEHGRLDTLSLLLSSGALITEASRRQYVRAVKLATSEGRHAAVRLLKEFGNWTAKDQQELDACIIGDGDDHDGYDDETGYTDELDDDSNVSDIDWISEAVSDDEMDE
;
A
#
# COMPACT_ATOMS: atom_id res chain seq x y z
N MET A 1 12.26 -38.38 -44.18
CA MET A 1 13.10 -39.59 -44.10
C MET A 1 14.30 -39.40 -45.03
N PRO A 2 15.52 -39.80 -44.68
CA PRO A 2 16.67 -39.73 -45.59
C PRO A 2 16.40 -40.59 -46.84
N LEU A 3 16.71 -40.10 -48.04
CA LEU A 3 16.40 -40.80 -49.31
C LEU A 3 16.98 -42.22 -49.34
N ASN A 4 18.16 -42.43 -48.76
CA ASN A 4 18.82 -43.75 -48.71
C ASN A 4 18.00 -44.78 -47.91
N LYS A 5 17.27 -44.33 -46.89
CA LYS A 5 16.38 -45.17 -46.08
C LYS A 5 15.09 -45.52 -46.86
N VAL A 6 14.56 -44.58 -47.64
CA VAL A 6 13.39 -44.81 -48.52
C VAL A 6 13.75 -45.78 -49.65
N VAL A 7 14.93 -45.63 -50.24
CA VAL A 7 15.46 -46.57 -51.24
C VAL A 7 15.60 -47.97 -50.66
N HIS A 8 16.09 -48.10 -49.42
CA HIS A 8 16.23 -49.38 -48.73
C HIS A 8 14.86 -50.05 -48.48
N GLU A 9 13.84 -49.31 -48.06
CA GLU A 9 12.48 -49.86 -47.87
C GLU A 9 11.79 -50.21 -49.19
N LEU A 10 11.92 -49.38 -50.22
CA LEU A 10 11.41 -49.68 -51.56
C LEU A 10 12.06 -50.94 -52.14
N LYS A 11 13.35 -51.15 -51.87
CA LYS A 11 14.07 -52.38 -52.24
C LYS A 11 13.54 -53.60 -51.48
N GLY A 12 13.20 -53.44 -50.20
CA GLY A 12 12.51 -54.45 -49.39
C GLY A 12 11.10 -54.81 -49.89
N LEU A 13 10.45 -53.89 -50.61
CA LEU A 13 9.15 -54.07 -51.25
C LEU A 13 9.25 -54.54 -52.73
N GLY A 14 10.46 -54.87 -53.21
CA GLY A 14 10.70 -55.38 -54.57
C GLY A 14 10.94 -54.33 -55.66
N PHE A 15 11.06 -53.06 -55.30
CA PHE A 15 11.36 -51.97 -56.24
C PHE A 15 12.86 -51.60 -56.20
N ASP A 16 13.60 -51.93 -57.27
CA ASP A 16 15.02 -51.57 -57.37
C ASP A 16 15.20 -50.13 -57.89
N VAL A 17 15.12 -49.18 -56.96
CA VAL A 17 15.17 -47.73 -57.25
C VAL A 17 16.49 -47.15 -56.73
N THR A 18 17.27 -46.52 -57.60
CA THR A 18 18.46 -45.75 -57.16
C THR A 18 18.06 -44.40 -56.59
N THR A 19 18.86 -43.84 -55.68
CA THR A 19 18.66 -42.50 -55.12
C THR A 19 18.44 -41.45 -56.20
N ASN A 20 19.22 -41.49 -57.28
CA ASN A 20 19.08 -40.54 -58.40
C ASN A 20 17.76 -40.71 -59.18
N LYS A 21 17.28 -41.95 -59.38
CA LYS A 21 15.95 -42.19 -59.98
C LYS A 21 14.82 -41.72 -59.08
N LEU A 22 14.97 -41.92 -57.76
CA LEU A 22 14.00 -41.44 -56.77
C LEU A 22 14.00 -39.90 -56.73
N GLU A 23 15.15 -39.24 -56.74
CA GLU A 23 15.23 -37.77 -56.82
C GLU A 23 14.60 -37.21 -58.10
N TYR A 24 14.83 -37.86 -59.24
CA TYR A 24 14.20 -37.46 -60.50
C TYR A 24 12.67 -37.59 -60.43
N LYS A 25 12.16 -38.73 -59.92
CA LYS A 25 10.72 -38.94 -59.75
C LYS A 25 10.10 -38.02 -58.71
N LEU A 26 10.79 -37.72 -57.61
CA LEU A 26 10.35 -36.72 -56.61
C LEU A 26 10.24 -35.32 -57.24
N LYS A 27 11.19 -34.94 -58.12
CA LYS A 27 11.08 -33.69 -58.88
C LYS A 27 9.92 -33.71 -59.88
N GLU A 28 9.71 -34.83 -60.58
CA GLU A 28 8.60 -35.02 -61.52
C GLU A 28 7.23 -35.01 -60.80
N TRP A 29 7.19 -35.50 -59.56
CA TRP A 29 6.02 -35.45 -58.65
C TRP A 29 5.90 -34.13 -57.87
N ASN A 30 6.72 -33.13 -58.19
CA ASN A 30 6.71 -31.81 -57.56
C ASN A 30 7.04 -31.79 -56.04
N ILE A 31 7.63 -32.86 -55.50
CA ILE A 31 8.03 -32.95 -54.08
C ILE A 31 9.40 -32.27 -53.92
N ARG A 32 9.41 -31.08 -53.29
CA ARG A 32 10.60 -30.25 -53.10
C ARG A 32 11.14 -30.33 -51.68
N LYS A 33 12.46 -30.25 -51.52
CA LYS A 33 13.14 -30.22 -50.21
C LYS A 33 12.88 -28.91 -49.45
N ASN A 34 12.75 -27.79 -50.16
CA ASN A 34 12.64 -26.44 -49.60
C ASN A 34 11.47 -25.68 -50.23
N ILE A 35 10.80 -24.87 -49.41
CA ILE A 35 9.77 -23.91 -49.84
C ILE A 35 10.39 -22.88 -50.80
N SER A 36 9.69 -22.55 -51.87
CA SER A 36 10.22 -21.66 -52.91
C SER A 36 10.28 -20.18 -52.46
N LYS A 37 11.14 -19.37 -53.10
CA LYS A 37 11.27 -17.92 -52.83
C LYS A 37 9.93 -17.19 -52.99
N THR A 38 9.18 -17.46 -54.05
CA THR A 38 7.88 -16.84 -54.32
C THR A 38 6.85 -17.24 -53.27
N THR A 39 6.91 -18.48 -52.80
CA THR A 39 6.08 -18.97 -51.71
C THR A 39 6.41 -18.27 -50.38
N TRP A 40 7.69 -18.03 -50.07
CA TRP A 40 8.09 -17.26 -48.88
C TRP A 40 7.68 -15.79 -48.92
N SER A 41 7.75 -15.13 -50.08
CA SER A 41 7.23 -13.77 -50.26
C SER A 41 5.71 -13.71 -50.07
N CYS A 42 4.98 -14.73 -50.52
CA CYS A 42 3.54 -14.87 -50.29
C CYS A 42 3.22 -15.10 -48.80
N ILE A 43 4.02 -15.93 -48.12
CA ILE A 43 3.92 -16.16 -46.66
C ILE A 43 4.12 -14.85 -45.88
N ASP A 44 5.16 -14.05 -46.19
CA ASP A 44 5.39 -12.74 -45.54
C ASP A 44 4.18 -11.80 -45.74
N HIS A 45 3.61 -11.76 -46.96
CA HIS A 45 2.45 -10.92 -47.25
C HIS A 45 1.19 -11.35 -46.48
N HIS A 46 0.91 -12.65 -46.39
CA HIS A 46 -0.20 -13.19 -45.59
C HIS A 46 0.00 -12.95 -44.09
N ILE A 47 1.21 -13.13 -43.57
CA ILE A 47 1.55 -12.84 -42.17
C ILE A 47 1.35 -11.35 -41.87
N ASN A 48 1.84 -10.45 -42.73
CA ASN A 48 1.72 -8.99 -42.55
C ASN A 48 0.27 -8.50 -42.67
N LYS A 49 -0.54 -9.08 -43.56
CA LYS A 49 -1.97 -8.82 -43.62
C LYS A 49 -2.66 -9.25 -42.33
N ARG A 50 -2.43 -10.48 -41.88
CA ARG A 50 -3.02 -11.02 -40.66
C ARG A 50 -2.61 -10.21 -39.43
N LYS A 51 -1.35 -9.76 -39.37
CA LYS A 51 -0.85 -8.84 -38.33
C LYS A 51 -1.61 -7.51 -38.31
N ARG A 52 -1.90 -6.90 -39.47
CA ARG A 52 -2.75 -5.69 -39.58
C ARG A 52 -4.19 -5.93 -39.12
N GLU A 53 -4.70 -7.13 -39.32
CA GLU A 53 -6.02 -7.56 -38.84
C GLU A 53 -6.02 -8.00 -37.36
N GLY A 54 -4.91 -7.82 -36.64
CA GLY A 54 -4.77 -8.24 -35.24
C GLY A 54 -4.72 -9.76 -35.03
N LYS A 55 -4.37 -10.53 -36.06
CA LYS A 55 -4.32 -12.00 -36.06
C LYS A 55 -2.87 -12.50 -36.10
N GLU A 56 -2.53 -13.39 -35.17
CA GLU A 56 -1.27 -14.12 -35.22
C GLU A 56 -1.26 -15.17 -36.36
N SER A 57 -0.07 -15.57 -36.80
CA SER A 57 0.11 -16.43 -37.98
C SER A 57 1.20 -17.48 -37.76
N GLU A 58 0.87 -18.75 -37.98
CA GLU A 58 1.82 -19.86 -38.13
C GLU A 58 1.85 -20.37 -39.56
N VAL A 59 3.00 -20.92 -39.96
CA VAL A 59 3.20 -21.54 -41.26
C VAL A 59 3.29 -23.05 -41.06
N VAL A 60 2.34 -23.78 -41.64
CA VAL A 60 2.32 -25.24 -41.65
C VAL A 60 2.65 -25.69 -43.07
N HIS A 61 3.66 -26.56 -43.21
CA HIS A 61 4.05 -27.15 -44.48
C HIS A 61 3.94 -28.67 -44.39
N CYS A 62 3.17 -29.29 -45.29
CA CYS A 62 2.89 -30.74 -45.30
C CYS A 62 2.36 -31.25 -43.94
N GLY A 63 1.50 -30.48 -43.28
CA GLY A 63 0.95 -30.83 -41.97
C GLY A 63 1.92 -30.69 -40.78
N LYS A 64 3.15 -30.18 -41.00
CA LYS A 64 4.12 -29.91 -39.93
C LYS A 64 4.34 -28.41 -39.74
N ARG A 65 4.37 -27.95 -38.49
CA ARG A 65 4.66 -26.57 -38.12
C ARG A 65 6.11 -26.22 -38.47
N VAL A 66 6.31 -25.11 -39.16
CA VAL A 66 7.64 -24.55 -39.43
C VAL A 66 8.09 -23.73 -38.21
N LYS A 67 9.32 -23.94 -37.73
CA LYS A 67 9.87 -23.21 -36.56
C LYS A 67 9.78 -21.69 -36.77
N ARG A 68 9.37 -20.95 -35.74
CA ARG A 68 9.17 -19.49 -35.79
C ARG A 68 10.43 -18.74 -36.25
N GLU A 69 11.60 -19.13 -35.74
CA GLU A 69 12.90 -18.60 -36.16
C GLU A 69 13.17 -18.80 -37.65
N THR A 70 12.79 -19.96 -38.20
CA THR A 70 12.97 -20.28 -39.63
C THR A 70 12.01 -19.47 -40.49
N VAL A 71 10.76 -19.29 -40.04
CA VAL A 71 9.80 -18.41 -40.71
C VAL A 71 10.34 -16.98 -40.73
N ILE A 72 10.72 -16.41 -39.58
CA ILE A 72 11.25 -15.05 -39.48
C ILE A 72 12.49 -14.88 -40.37
N LYS A 73 13.43 -15.84 -40.31
CA LYS A 73 14.66 -15.82 -41.10
C LYS A 73 14.36 -15.85 -42.60
N GLU A 74 13.54 -16.78 -43.07
CA GLU A 74 13.27 -16.94 -44.50
C GLU A 74 12.31 -15.88 -45.05
N THR A 75 11.35 -15.37 -44.26
CA THR A 75 10.53 -14.22 -44.66
C THR A 75 11.38 -12.96 -44.74
N ASN A 76 12.31 -12.72 -43.80
CA ASN A 76 13.22 -11.58 -43.89
C ASN A 76 14.17 -11.68 -45.08
N ARG A 77 14.64 -12.90 -45.38
CA ARG A 77 15.53 -13.18 -46.52
C ARG A 77 14.86 -12.97 -47.89
N HIS A 78 13.54 -13.17 -47.96
CA HIS A 78 12.77 -13.14 -49.20
C HIS A 78 11.71 -12.03 -49.25
N ARG A 79 11.77 -11.09 -48.30
CA ARG A 79 10.92 -9.91 -48.25
C ARG A 79 11.24 -8.97 -49.42
N ASP A 80 10.20 -8.44 -50.04
CA ASP A 80 10.34 -7.41 -51.07
C ASP A 80 10.59 -6.05 -50.41
N MET A 81 11.82 -5.54 -50.54
CA MET A 81 12.28 -4.29 -49.91
C MET A 81 12.13 -3.07 -50.82
N THR A 82 11.52 -3.22 -52.00
CA THR A 82 11.34 -2.11 -52.94
C THR A 82 10.39 -1.04 -52.39
N ILE A 83 10.65 0.23 -52.74
CA ILE A 83 9.84 1.39 -52.32
C ILE A 83 8.36 1.20 -52.73
N PHE A 84 8.12 0.58 -53.89
CA PHE A 84 6.78 0.25 -54.36
C PHE A 84 6.08 -0.81 -53.51
N ALA A 85 6.78 -1.84 -53.02
CA ALA A 85 6.22 -2.84 -52.09
C ALA A 85 5.84 -2.20 -50.73
N ARG A 86 6.64 -1.24 -50.26
CA ARG A 86 6.37 -0.46 -49.03
C ARG A 86 5.16 0.48 -49.18
N LEU A 87 4.99 1.12 -50.35
CA LEU A 87 3.85 2.01 -50.63
C LEU A 87 2.56 1.22 -50.92
N THR A 88 2.64 0.06 -51.58
CA THR A 88 1.50 -0.80 -51.93
C THR A 88 0.96 -1.64 -50.78
N ALA A 89 1.77 -1.92 -49.75
CA ALA A 89 1.33 -2.58 -48.51
C ALA A 89 0.12 -1.87 -47.86
N SER A 90 -0.05 -0.56 -48.07
CA SER A 90 -1.19 0.21 -47.55
C SER A 90 -2.51 0.01 -48.31
N ARG A 91 -2.51 -0.57 -49.53
CA ARG A 91 -3.66 -0.47 -50.46
C ARG A 91 -4.21 -1.78 -51.06
N GLN A 92 -3.59 -2.96 -50.87
CA GLN A 92 -4.09 -4.17 -51.54
C GLN A 92 -5.18 -4.94 -50.75
N PRO A 93 -6.28 -5.37 -51.43
CA PRO A 93 -7.17 -6.42 -50.97
C PRO A 93 -6.67 -7.81 -51.39
N THR A 94 -6.71 -8.75 -50.43
CA THR A 94 -6.51 -10.22 -50.54
C THR A 94 -5.19 -10.68 -51.20
N PRO A 95 -4.25 -11.29 -50.46
CA PRO A 95 -3.02 -11.82 -51.04
C PRO A 95 -3.36 -13.05 -51.91
N PRO A 96 -2.60 -13.31 -52.99
CA PRO A 96 -2.77 -14.52 -53.78
C PRO A 96 -2.60 -15.77 -52.89
N LEU A 97 -3.32 -16.84 -53.20
CA LEU A 97 -3.11 -18.11 -52.50
C LEU A 97 -1.64 -18.55 -52.67
N PRO A 98 -1.03 -19.17 -51.65
CA PRO A 98 0.26 -19.81 -51.82
C PRO A 98 0.20 -20.74 -53.04
N PRO A 99 1.16 -20.68 -53.97
CA PRO A 99 1.16 -21.54 -55.16
C PRO A 99 1.31 -23.03 -54.79
N ASP A 100 1.80 -23.33 -53.59
CA ASP A 100 1.88 -24.68 -53.04
C ASP A 100 0.62 -25.00 -52.20
N ALA A 101 -0.17 -25.97 -52.66
CA ALA A 101 -1.36 -26.47 -51.93
C ALA A 101 -1.03 -27.14 -50.58
N GLU A 102 0.25 -27.38 -50.30
CA GLU A 102 0.75 -28.03 -49.09
C GLU A 102 1.11 -27.05 -47.96
N ILE A 103 0.89 -25.75 -48.17
CA ILE A 103 1.20 -24.71 -47.19
C ILE A 103 -0.08 -24.06 -46.68
N VAL A 104 -0.26 -24.11 -45.37
CA VAL A 104 -1.39 -23.53 -44.66
C VAL A 104 -0.87 -22.45 -43.73
N ILE A 105 -1.45 -21.24 -43.83
CA ILE A 105 -1.19 -20.13 -42.92
C ILE A 105 -2.40 -19.98 -42.01
N CYS A 106 -2.27 -20.39 -40.76
CA CYS A 106 -3.38 -20.47 -39.81
C CYS A 106 -3.16 -19.53 -38.61
N THR A 107 -4.27 -19.23 -37.92
CA THR A 107 -4.16 -18.67 -36.56
C THR A 107 -3.58 -19.77 -35.68
N PRO A 108 -2.53 -19.52 -34.89
CA PRO A 108 -2.00 -20.53 -34.00
C PRO A 108 -3.11 -21.10 -33.10
N PRO A 109 -3.11 -22.41 -32.82
CA PRO A 109 -3.71 -22.87 -31.58
C PRO A 109 -2.98 -22.18 -30.43
N SER A 110 -3.74 -21.68 -29.47
CA SER A 110 -3.22 -20.98 -28.30
C SER A 110 -2.42 -21.90 -27.42
N LEU A 111 -1.11 -21.62 -27.30
CA LEU A 111 -0.11 -22.31 -26.49
C LEU A 111 -0.01 -23.83 -26.71
N SER A 112 1.21 -24.36 -26.64
CA SER A 112 1.40 -25.78 -26.37
C SER A 112 1.12 -26.06 -24.89
N MET A 113 -0.10 -25.82 -24.43
CA MET A 113 -0.54 -26.34 -23.13
C MET A 113 -0.87 -27.82 -23.27
N GLU A 114 0.10 -28.60 -23.79
CA GLU A 114 0.09 -30.04 -23.65
C GLU A 114 0.68 -30.34 -22.28
N PHE A 115 -0.13 -30.15 -21.24
CA PHE A 115 0.24 -30.61 -19.92
C PHE A 115 0.23 -32.14 -19.90
N ALA A 116 1.13 -32.73 -19.12
CA ALA A 116 0.93 -34.09 -18.66
C ALA A 116 -0.47 -34.22 -18.01
N PRO A 117 -1.12 -35.40 -18.08
CA PRO A 117 -2.47 -35.56 -17.57
C PRO A 117 -2.60 -35.08 -16.13
N TRP A 118 -3.61 -34.25 -15.87
CA TRP A 118 -3.86 -33.69 -14.55
C TRP A 118 -4.16 -34.78 -13.51
N PRO A 119 -3.75 -34.60 -12.24
CA PRO A 119 -4.09 -35.53 -11.17
C PRO A 119 -5.61 -35.66 -11.00
N LYS A 120 -6.15 -36.87 -11.04
CA LYS A 120 -7.59 -37.13 -10.81
C LYS A 120 -8.07 -36.73 -9.40
N THR A 121 -7.13 -36.47 -8.49
CA THR A 121 -7.38 -36.00 -7.12
C THR A 121 -7.79 -34.54 -7.04
N LEU A 122 -7.67 -33.77 -8.13
CA LEU A 122 -8.03 -32.35 -8.12
C LEU A 122 -9.53 -32.16 -7.83
N PRO A 123 -9.90 -31.27 -6.89
CA PRO A 123 -11.29 -30.97 -6.52
C PRO A 123 -12.19 -30.71 -7.72
N TRP A 124 -11.74 -29.87 -8.66
CA TRP A 124 -12.52 -29.51 -9.83
C TRP A 124 -12.81 -30.70 -10.76
N LEU A 125 -11.82 -31.58 -10.97
CA LEU A 125 -11.99 -32.77 -11.83
C LEU A 125 -12.93 -33.80 -11.19
N GLN A 126 -12.87 -33.97 -9.87
CA GLN A 126 -13.82 -34.81 -9.14
C GLN A 126 -15.25 -34.27 -9.26
N PHE A 127 -15.42 -32.94 -9.22
CA PHE A 127 -16.73 -32.30 -9.34
C PHE A 127 -17.37 -32.45 -10.75
N GLN A 128 -16.57 -32.47 -11.82
CA GLN A 128 -17.04 -32.55 -13.20
C GLN A 128 -17.70 -33.88 -13.61
N THR A 129 -17.39 -34.99 -12.94
CA THR A 129 -17.77 -36.33 -13.41
C THR A 129 -19.29 -36.56 -13.52
N ASP A 130 -20.07 -36.19 -12.49
CA ASP A 130 -21.54 -36.34 -12.50
C ASP A 130 -22.33 -35.15 -11.90
N THR A 131 -21.71 -34.37 -11.00
CA THR A 131 -22.43 -33.37 -10.18
C THR A 131 -22.81 -32.12 -10.97
N ILE A 132 -21.90 -31.59 -11.79
CA ILE A 132 -22.18 -30.43 -12.66
C ILE A 132 -23.33 -30.74 -13.63
N ARG A 133 -23.32 -31.94 -14.23
CA ARG A 133 -24.36 -32.37 -15.17
C ARG A 133 -25.73 -32.41 -14.51
N MET A 134 -25.81 -32.85 -13.26
CA MET A 134 -27.05 -32.87 -12.48
C MET A 134 -27.56 -31.45 -12.17
N ILE A 135 -26.68 -30.52 -11.80
CA ILE A 135 -27.04 -29.11 -11.57
C ILE A 135 -27.56 -28.45 -12.87
N ILE A 136 -26.92 -28.78 -13.98
CA ILE A 136 -27.22 -28.22 -15.31
C ILE A 136 -28.56 -28.71 -15.88
N ALA A 137 -29.05 -29.88 -15.50
CA ALA A 137 -30.24 -30.51 -16.10
C ALA A 137 -31.59 -29.78 -15.83
N ASN A 138 -31.63 -28.74 -14.99
CA ASN A 138 -32.85 -27.98 -14.63
C ASN A 138 -32.75 -26.47 -14.96
N PRO A 139 -32.59 -26.05 -16.23
CA PRO A 139 -32.62 -24.64 -16.57
C PRO A 139 -34.06 -24.10 -16.52
N VAL A 140 -34.29 -23.02 -15.77
CA VAL A 140 -35.57 -22.30 -15.74
C VAL A 140 -35.38 -20.98 -16.47
N PHE A 141 -35.38 -20.91 -17.81
CA PHE A 141 -35.42 -19.59 -18.48
C PHE A 141 -36.00 -19.53 -19.90
N GLY A 142 -36.76 -18.44 -20.14
CA GLY A 142 -37.34 -18.00 -21.40
C GLY A 142 -36.47 -16.99 -22.18
N THR A 143 -36.72 -16.88 -23.48
CA THR A 143 -35.84 -16.22 -24.44
C THR A 143 -36.10 -14.72 -24.55
N GLU A 144 -35.29 -13.84 -23.94
CA GLU A 144 -35.16 -12.45 -24.43
C GLU A 144 -33.86 -11.76 -23.94
N ASN A 145 -33.09 -11.21 -24.89
CA ASN A 145 -31.83 -10.45 -24.74
C ASN A 145 -30.55 -11.14 -24.20
N LYS A 146 -30.22 -12.28 -24.81
CA LYS A 146 -29.07 -13.14 -24.49
C LYS A 146 -27.67 -12.57 -24.80
N ARG A 147 -27.47 -11.79 -25.88
CA ARG A 147 -26.12 -11.43 -26.36
C ARG A 147 -25.45 -10.30 -25.56
N LYS A 148 -26.23 -9.29 -25.16
CA LYS A 148 -25.77 -8.15 -24.34
C LYS A 148 -25.57 -8.54 -22.86
N PHE A 149 -26.41 -9.46 -22.38
CA PHE A 149 -26.30 -10.05 -21.05
C PHE A 149 -25.00 -10.86 -20.92
N LEU A 150 -24.72 -11.76 -21.88
CA LEU A 150 -23.51 -12.57 -21.89
C LEU A 150 -22.22 -11.74 -21.94
N SER A 151 -22.09 -10.76 -22.83
CA SER A 151 -20.84 -9.96 -22.94
C SER A 151 -20.48 -9.20 -21.66
N THR A 152 -21.49 -8.69 -20.95
CA THR A 152 -21.32 -7.93 -19.71
C THR A 152 -21.04 -8.84 -18.51
N THR A 153 -21.66 -10.03 -18.50
CA THR A 153 -21.55 -11.05 -17.44
C THR A 153 -20.21 -11.79 -17.50
N PHE A 154 -19.69 -12.07 -18.70
CA PHE A 154 -18.40 -12.76 -18.90
C PHE A 154 -17.19 -11.97 -18.40
N GLY A 155 -17.14 -10.67 -18.71
CA GLY A 155 -16.03 -9.81 -18.27
C GLY A 155 -15.96 -9.66 -16.76
N ALA A 156 -17.06 -9.89 -16.06
CA ALA A 156 -17.13 -9.82 -14.62
C ALA A 156 -16.64 -11.12 -13.97
N ILE A 157 -17.05 -12.30 -14.46
CA ILE A 157 -16.77 -13.59 -13.79
C ILE A 157 -15.31 -14.04 -13.92
N ILE A 158 -14.55 -13.45 -14.83
CA ILE A 158 -13.13 -13.76 -15.04
C ILE A 158 -12.22 -12.54 -14.77
N PRO A 159 -12.18 -12.02 -13.53
CA PRO A 159 -11.44 -10.80 -13.21
C PRO A 159 -9.91 -10.98 -13.25
N ASN A 160 -9.40 -12.20 -13.03
CA ASN A 160 -7.96 -12.47 -12.98
C ASN A 160 -7.28 -12.45 -14.35
N LEU A 161 -8.05 -12.48 -15.42
CA LEU A 161 -7.53 -12.54 -16.78
C LEU A 161 -7.61 -11.18 -17.51
N TYR A 162 -8.41 -10.24 -17.01
CA TYR A 162 -8.54 -8.89 -17.54
C TYR A 162 -8.88 -7.89 -16.43
N GLY A 163 -8.16 -6.76 -16.40
CA GLY A 163 -8.51 -5.63 -15.52
C GLY A 163 -9.93 -5.10 -15.80
N PRO A 164 -10.57 -4.48 -14.80
CA PRO A 164 -11.99 -4.10 -14.87
C PRO A 164 -12.29 -3.16 -16.06
N GLY A 165 -13.37 -3.46 -16.80
CA GLY A 165 -13.98 -2.53 -17.77
C GLY A 165 -13.57 -2.67 -19.24
N LYS A 166 -12.90 -3.73 -19.67
CA LYS A 166 -12.58 -3.95 -21.10
C LYS A 166 -13.52 -4.97 -21.75
N ASP A 167 -13.97 -4.67 -22.97
CA ASP A 167 -14.88 -5.52 -23.74
C ASP A 167 -14.15 -6.75 -24.31
N ILE A 168 -14.59 -7.95 -23.91
CA ILE A 168 -14.04 -9.25 -24.33
C ILE A 168 -14.47 -9.62 -25.75
N SER A 169 -15.41 -8.87 -26.36
CA SER A 169 -15.90 -9.14 -27.73
C SER A 169 -14.80 -9.18 -28.81
N TYR A 170 -13.64 -8.60 -28.53
CA TYR A 170 -12.46 -8.59 -29.41
C TYR A 170 -11.48 -9.75 -29.18
N ILE A 171 -11.68 -10.58 -28.14
CA ILE A 171 -10.80 -11.69 -27.79
C ILE A 171 -11.11 -12.91 -28.67
N GLY A 172 -10.10 -13.41 -29.38
CA GLY A 172 -10.23 -14.63 -30.17
C GLY A 172 -10.37 -15.90 -29.30
N VAL A 173 -11.05 -16.93 -29.82
CA VAL A 173 -11.27 -18.24 -29.15
C VAL A 173 -9.97 -18.80 -28.56
N SER A 174 -8.88 -18.78 -29.32
CA SER A 174 -7.58 -19.27 -28.87
C SER A 174 -7.09 -18.50 -27.63
N LYS A 175 -7.08 -17.16 -27.67
CA LYS A 175 -6.56 -16.38 -26.54
C LYS A 175 -7.36 -16.63 -25.26
N LEU A 176 -8.68 -16.72 -25.36
CA LEU A 176 -9.56 -17.07 -24.24
C LEU A 176 -9.29 -18.48 -23.70
N ALA A 177 -9.06 -19.47 -24.56
CA ALA A 177 -8.74 -20.84 -24.15
C ALA A 177 -7.39 -20.93 -23.40
N SER A 178 -6.38 -20.20 -23.87
CA SER A 178 -5.09 -20.07 -23.16
C SER A 178 -5.27 -19.51 -21.75
N MET A 179 -6.05 -18.44 -21.64
CA MET A 179 -6.32 -17.78 -20.38
C MET A 179 -7.02 -18.73 -19.40
N MET A 180 -8.00 -19.49 -19.87
CA MET A 180 -8.66 -20.52 -19.07
C MET A 180 -7.67 -21.57 -18.55
N GLY A 181 -6.78 -22.11 -19.39
CA GLY A 181 -5.82 -23.14 -18.95
C GLY A 181 -4.74 -22.64 -17.98
N ILE A 182 -4.48 -21.33 -17.90
CA ILE A 182 -3.63 -20.75 -16.83
C ILE A 182 -4.34 -20.85 -15.48
N SER A 183 -5.67 -20.65 -15.46
CA SER A 183 -6.45 -20.51 -14.22
C SER A 183 -7.15 -21.79 -13.79
N MET A 184 -7.40 -22.72 -14.70
CA MET A 184 -8.32 -23.84 -14.52
C MET A 184 -7.79 -25.10 -15.24
N PRO A 185 -7.88 -26.30 -14.63
CA PRO A 185 -7.40 -27.52 -15.27
C PRO A 185 -8.42 -28.07 -16.30
N GLU A 186 -7.90 -28.73 -17.35
CA GLU A 186 -8.68 -29.44 -18.36
C GLU A 186 -8.82 -30.94 -18.06
N SER A 187 -10.00 -31.49 -18.30
CA SER A 187 -10.32 -32.92 -18.19
C SER A 187 -9.81 -33.72 -19.39
N TYR A 188 -9.72 -33.10 -20.56
CA TYR A 188 -9.19 -33.70 -21.78
C TYR A 188 -8.55 -32.63 -22.68
N PRO A 189 -7.58 -33.02 -23.52
CA PRO A 189 -6.90 -32.06 -24.39
C PRO A 189 -7.88 -31.26 -25.25
N GLN A 190 -7.66 -29.95 -25.33
CA GLN A 190 -8.48 -28.98 -26.09
C GLN A 190 -9.85 -28.66 -25.51
N GLU A 191 -10.17 -29.11 -24.29
CA GLU A 191 -11.44 -28.76 -23.63
C GLU A 191 -11.63 -27.25 -23.55
N HIS A 192 -10.60 -26.49 -23.14
CA HIS A 192 -10.70 -25.03 -23.05
C HIS A 192 -10.94 -24.34 -24.40
N ILE A 193 -10.48 -24.93 -25.51
CA ILE A 193 -10.77 -24.41 -26.86
C ILE A 193 -12.25 -24.57 -27.16
N GLN A 194 -12.84 -25.72 -26.80
CA GLN A 194 -14.28 -25.97 -26.96
C GLN A 194 -15.10 -25.05 -26.05
N ARG A 195 -14.72 -24.92 -24.76
CA ARG A 195 -15.38 -23.99 -23.82
C ARG A 195 -15.33 -22.55 -24.34
N ALA A 196 -14.16 -22.06 -24.73
CA ALA A 196 -13.99 -20.72 -25.30
C ALA A 196 -14.80 -20.52 -26.59
N TYR A 197 -14.91 -21.57 -27.42
CA TYR A 197 -15.78 -21.54 -28.60
C TYR A 197 -17.26 -21.44 -28.19
N HIS A 198 -17.73 -22.23 -27.23
CA HIS A 198 -19.11 -22.17 -26.73
C HIS A 198 -19.43 -20.81 -26.09
N LEU A 199 -18.49 -20.19 -25.38
CA LEU A 199 -18.67 -18.86 -24.80
C LEU A 199 -18.84 -17.76 -25.85
N LEU A 200 -18.01 -17.76 -26.89
CA LEU A 200 -17.97 -16.68 -27.88
C LEU A 200 -18.94 -16.90 -29.05
N LYS A 201 -19.17 -18.16 -29.44
CA LYS A 201 -19.87 -18.54 -30.67
C LYS A 201 -20.93 -19.62 -30.48
N GLY A 202 -20.99 -20.27 -29.32
CA GLY A 202 -21.95 -21.34 -29.04
C GLY A 202 -23.40 -20.85 -28.92
N PRO A 203 -24.37 -21.79 -28.94
CA PRO A 203 -25.74 -21.46 -28.59
C PRO A 203 -25.82 -21.00 -27.14
N SER A 204 -26.78 -20.13 -26.84
CA SER A 204 -26.87 -19.46 -25.54
C SER A 204 -26.95 -20.39 -24.32
N ALA A 205 -27.45 -21.61 -24.51
CA ALA A 205 -27.53 -22.59 -23.42
C ALA A 205 -26.12 -23.05 -23.04
N ASP A 206 -25.32 -23.47 -24.02
CA ASP A 206 -23.94 -23.92 -23.81
C ASP A 206 -23.07 -22.80 -23.22
N SER A 207 -23.20 -21.57 -23.72
CA SER A 207 -22.48 -20.43 -23.15
C SER A 207 -22.79 -20.22 -21.67
N MET A 208 -24.05 -20.39 -21.26
CA MET A 208 -24.49 -20.26 -19.86
C MET A 208 -24.00 -21.42 -18.98
N HIS A 209 -23.91 -22.64 -19.53
CA HIS A 209 -23.38 -23.80 -18.80
C HIS A 209 -21.92 -23.56 -18.41
N GLU A 210 -21.15 -23.06 -19.37
CA GLU A 210 -19.75 -22.71 -19.16
C GLU A 210 -19.61 -21.49 -18.23
N CYS A 211 -20.51 -20.49 -18.28
CA CYS A 211 -20.53 -19.41 -17.30
C CYS A 211 -20.67 -19.94 -15.87
N LEU A 212 -21.61 -20.87 -15.66
CA LEU A 212 -21.89 -21.43 -14.34
C LEU A 212 -20.68 -22.25 -13.84
N ALA A 213 -20.09 -23.07 -14.70
CA ALA A 213 -18.91 -23.84 -14.37
C ALA A 213 -17.75 -22.93 -13.92
N LEU A 214 -17.49 -21.84 -14.66
CA LEU A 214 -16.47 -20.86 -14.31
C LEU A 214 -16.78 -20.12 -13.01
N ALA A 215 -18.04 -19.74 -12.79
CA ALA A 215 -18.46 -19.07 -11.56
C ALA A 215 -18.24 -19.98 -10.33
N ILE A 216 -18.66 -21.25 -10.40
CA ILE A 216 -18.45 -22.21 -9.32
C ILE A 216 -16.97 -22.41 -9.06
N PHE A 217 -16.16 -22.63 -10.11
CA PHE A 217 -14.71 -22.81 -9.98
C PHE A 217 -14.04 -21.60 -9.32
N ASN A 218 -14.28 -20.40 -9.85
CA ASN A 218 -13.63 -19.18 -9.38
C ASN A 218 -14.03 -18.85 -7.93
N ILE A 219 -15.31 -18.99 -7.57
CA ILE A 219 -15.77 -18.72 -6.20
C ILE A 219 -15.22 -19.79 -5.24
N SER A 220 -15.21 -21.07 -5.64
CA SER A 220 -14.66 -22.14 -4.80
C SER A 220 -13.15 -21.99 -4.50
N ASN A 221 -12.39 -21.41 -5.44
CA ASN A 221 -10.95 -21.14 -5.32
C ASN A 221 -10.63 -19.69 -4.85
N CYS A 222 -11.61 -18.92 -4.38
CA CYS A 222 -11.45 -17.52 -3.94
C CYS A 222 -10.86 -16.58 -5.02
N MET A 223 -11.08 -16.87 -6.30
CA MET A 223 -10.51 -16.14 -7.44
C MET A 223 -11.37 -14.94 -7.89
N THR A 224 -12.58 -14.79 -7.34
CA THR A 224 -13.50 -13.70 -7.66
C THR A 224 -13.27 -12.48 -6.79
N ASN A 225 -13.16 -11.30 -7.41
CA ASN A 225 -13.25 -10.03 -6.70
C ASN A 225 -14.69 -9.48 -6.77
N PHE A 226 -15.39 -9.48 -5.64
CA PHE A 226 -16.76 -8.98 -5.53
C PHE A 226 -16.85 -7.49 -5.21
N ASP A 227 -15.74 -6.76 -5.05
CA ASP A 227 -15.76 -5.31 -4.83
C ASP A 227 -16.41 -4.55 -6.01
N ASP A 228 -16.40 -5.12 -7.22
CA ASP A 228 -17.12 -4.59 -8.39
C ASP A 228 -18.58 -5.10 -8.40
N VAL A 229 -19.53 -4.17 -8.33
CA VAL A 229 -20.98 -4.45 -8.37
C VAL A 229 -21.38 -5.24 -9.61
N ARG A 230 -20.65 -5.09 -10.73
CA ARG A 230 -20.93 -5.84 -11.97
C ARG A 230 -20.65 -7.33 -11.83
N THR A 231 -19.59 -7.71 -11.11
CA THR A 231 -19.23 -9.12 -10.82
C THR A 231 -20.33 -9.80 -10.02
N TRP A 232 -20.86 -9.06 -9.06
CA TRP A 232 -21.95 -9.47 -8.20
C TRP A 232 -23.25 -9.70 -8.98
N ASP A 233 -23.70 -8.71 -9.75
CA ASP A 233 -24.94 -8.81 -10.54
C ASP A 233 -24.86 -9.95 -11.57
N ALA A 234 -23.70 -10.10 -12.23
CA ALA A 234 -23.42 -11.19 -13.14
C ALA A 234 -23.56 -12.56 -12.46
N THR A 235 -22.96 -12.72 -11.28
CA THR A 235 -22.99 -13.97 -10.52
C THR A 235 -24.40 -14.34 -10.08
N ILE A 236 -25.15 -13.41 -9.48
CA ILE A 236 -26.54 -13.67 -9.07
C ILE A 236 -27.40 -14.06 -10.27
N ALA A 237 -27.26 -13.33 -11.37
CA ALA A 237 -28.11 -13.55 -12.52
C ALA A 237 -27.92 -14.98 -13.08
N ILE A 238 -26.68 -15.49 -13.11
CA ILE A 238 -26.42 -16.89 -13.48
C ILE A 238 -27.03 -17.87 -12.47
N LEU A 239 -26.83 -17.66 -11.17
CA LEU A 239 -27.37 -18.54 -10.14
C LEU A 239 -28.91 -18.61 -10.21
N ASN A 240 -29.57 -17.48 -10.48
CA ASN A 240 -31.01 -17.40 -10.69
C ASN A 240 -31.45 -18.14 -11.95
N CYS A 241 -30.73 -17.98 -13.07
CA CYS A 241 -31.08 -18.63 -14.34
C CYS A 241 -31.09 -20.15 -14.26
N TYR A 242 -30.18 -20.73 -13.47
CA TYR A 242 -30.11 -22.17 -13.23
C TYR A 242 -31.01 -22.65 -12.10
N GLY A 243 -31.78 -21.75 -11.47
CA GLY A 243 -32.62 -22.11 -10.34
C GLY A 243 -31.85 -22.72 -9.17
N LEU A 244 -30.52 -22.45 -9.06
CA LEU A 244 -29.67 -23.02 -8.00
C LEU A 244 -30.18 -22.68 -6.60
N MET A 245 -30.83 -21.52 -6.46
CA MET A 245 -31.47 -21.11 -5.22
C MET A 245 -32.68 -21.99 -4.80
N ASN A 246 -33.20 -22.82 -5.71
CA ASN A 246 -34.31 -23.74 -5.45
C ASN A 246 -33.83 -25.20 -5.22
N ILE A 247 -32.52 -25.46 -5.33
CA ILE A 247 -31.95 -26.79 -5.17
C ILE A 247 -31.49 -26.97 -3.72
N ASP A 248 -31.79 -28.11 -3.11
CA ASP A 248 -31.26 -28.47 -1.79
C ASP A 248 -29.78 -28.87 -1.88
N MET A 249 -28.91 -27.94 -1.49
CA MET A 249 -27.46 -28.11 -1.57
C MET A 249 -26.86 -28.88 -0.38
N LYS A 250 -27.64 -29.22 0.66
CA LYS A 250 -27.12 -29.86 1.89
C LYS A 250 -26.39 -31.16 1.61
N LYS A 251 -26.98 -32.04 0.79
CA LYS A 251 -26.41 -33.34 0.44
C LYS A 251 -25.20 -33.23 -0.47
N MET A 252 -25.16 -32.21 -1.35
CA MET A 252 -24.05 -32.00 -2.29
C MET A 252 -22.83 -31.42 -1.58
N ARG A 253 -23.04 -30.55 -0.59
CA ARG A 253 -21.98 -29.95 0.21
C ARG A 253 -21.10 -30.99 0.91
N LEU A 254 -21.70 -32.05 1.46
CA LEU A 254 -20.95 -33.11 2.14
C LEU A 254 -20.15 -33.99 1.17
N LYS A 255 -20.51 -34.01 -0.12
CA LYS A 255 -19.90 -34.89 -1.13
C LYS A 255 -18.79 -34.22 -1.94
N SER A 256 -18.79 -32.88 -2.04
CA SER A 256 -17.85 -32.15 -2.89
C SER A 256 -17.25 -30.96 -2.15
N ILE A 257 -15.93 -30.99 -1.99
CA ILE A 257 -15.17 -29.88 -1.42
C ILE A 257 -15.30 -28.59 -2.25
N THR A 258 -15.50 -28.72 -3.57
CA THR A 258 -15.76 -27.58 -4.47
C THR A 258 -17.09 -26.90 -4.13
N ILE A 259 -18.15 -27.66 -3.85
CA ILE A 259 -19.45 -27.09 -3.44
C ILE A 259 -19.36 -26.47 -2.05
N ASP A 260 -18.67 -27.14 -1.11
CA ASP A 260 -18.45 -26.57 0.22
C ASP A 260 -17.66 -25.26 0.17
N GLY A 261 -16.57 -25.23 -0.61
CA GLY A 261 -15.79 -24.01 -0.88
C GLY A 261 -16.64 -22.93 -1.54
N PHE A 262 -17.40 -23.29 -2.58
CA PHE A 262 -18.32 -22.36 -3.25
C PHE A 262 -19.30 -21.72 -2.27
N LEU A 263 -20.01 -22.52 -1.46
CA LEU A 263 -21.02 -22.01 -0.54
C LEU A 263 -20.37 -21.17 0.58
N ASN A 264 -19.23 -21.58 1.13
CA ASN A 264 -18.54 -20.88 2.23
C ASN A 264 -18.00 -19.52 1.78
N ASN A 265 -17.30 -19.52 0.65
CA ASN A 265 -16.73 -18.31 0.10
C ASN A 265 -17.85 -17.35 -0.31
N LEU A 266 -18.92 -17.86 -0.94
CA LEU A 266 -20.10 -17.04 -1.24
C LEU A 266 -20.71 -16.46 0.03
N PHE A 267 -20.92 -17.25 1.10
CA PHE A 267 -21.43 -16.76 2.38
C PHE A 267 -20.57 -15.66 3.00
N SER A 268 -19.25 -15.87 3.08
CA SER A 268 -18.32 -14.87 3.61
C SER A 268 -18.37 -13.57 2.81
N THR A 269 -18.31 -13.66 1.49
CA THR A 269 -18.43 -12.49 0.61
C THR A 269 -19.79 -11.82 0.77
N MET A 270 -20.90 -12.57 0.90
CA MET A 270 -22.22 -11.97 1.06
C MET A 270 -22.33 -11.11 2.32
N VAL A 271 -21.74 -11.58 3.43
CA VAL A 271 -21.72 -10.82 4.68
C VAL A 271 -20.78 -9.61 4.59
N GLN A 272 -19.62 -9.74 3.96
CA GLN A 272 -18.71 -8.61 3.69
C GLN A 272 -19.40 -7.52 2.84
N MET A 273 -20.09 -7.92 1.77
CA MET A 273 -20.81 -6.98 0.90
C MET A 273 -21.96 -6.29 1.63
N LEU A 274 -22.65 -7.01 2.51
CA LEU A 274 -23.68 -6.42 3.37
C LEU A 274 -23.08 -5.32 4.27
N TYR A 275 -21.86 -5.53 4.78
CA TYR A 275 -21.13 -4.56 5.59
C TYR A 275 -20.73 -3.29 4.81
N PHE A 276 -20.24 -3.42 3.56
CA PHE A 276 -19.75 -2.27 2.78
C PHE A 276 -20.82 -1.54 1.93
N HIS A 277 -21.88 -2.23 1.50
CA HIS A 277 -22.80 -1.73 0.45
C HIS A 277 -24.29 -1.84 0.81
N GLU A 278 -24.63 -1.75 2.10
CA GLU A 278 -25.98 -1.91 2.65
C GLU A 278 -27.06 -1.13 1.87
N ARG A 279 -26.80 0.15 1.55
CA ARG A 279 -27.79 1.05 0.92
C ARG A 279 -28.20 0.71 -0.52
N THR A 280 -27.37 0.00 -1.27
CA THR A 280 -27.61 -0.26 -2.71
C THR A 280 -28.01 -1.71 -2.99
N ASN A 281 -27.54 -2.67 -2.17
CA ASN A 281 -27.67 -4.10 -2.45
C ASN A 281 -28.23 -4.97 -1.30
N GLY A 282 -28.58 -4.37 -0.15
CA GLY A 282 -29.02 -5.09 1.04
C GLY A 282 -30.08 -6.16 0.77
N ASN A 283 -31.21 -5.81 0.16
CA ASN A 283 -32.32 -6.74 -0.10
C ASN A 283 -31.93 -7.99 -0.93
N ARG A 284 -30.96 -7.85 -1.85
CA ARG A 284 -30.48 -8.98 -2.66
C ARG A 284 -29.55 -9.89 -1.85
N ALA A 285 -28.63 -9.30 -1.08
CA ALA A 285 -27.75 -10.04 -0.17
C ALA A 285 -28.56 -10.82 0.87
N HIS A 286 -29.61 -10.22 1.45
CA HIS A 286 -30.50 -10.90 2.41
C HIS A 286 -31.13 -12.17 1.85
N ARG A 287 -31.66 -12.13 0.62
CA ARG A 287 -32.27 -13.31 -0.01
C ARG A 287 -31.24 -14.43 -0.20
N MET A 288 -30.04 -14.08 -0.65
CA MET A 288 -28.95 -15.04 -0.85
C MET A 288 -28.48 -15.65 0.47
N LEU A 289 -28.30 -14.83 1.51
CA LEU A 289 -27.91 -15.29 2.85
C LEU A 289 -28.96 -16.25 3.45
N ARG A 290 -30.25 -15.98 3.26
CA ARG A 290 -31.33 -16.90 3.66
C ARG A 290 -31.25 -18.23 2.92
N TRP A 291 -31.02 -18.22 1.61
CA TRP A 291 -30.83 -19.45 0.83
C TRP A 291 -29.58 -20.23 1.28
N LEU A 292 -28.47 -19.53 1.55
CA LEU A 292 -27.23 -20.15 2.02
C LEU A 292 -27.41 -20.82 3.39
N LEU A 293 -28.06 -20.16 4.33
CA LEU A 293 -28.40 -20.74 5.65
C LEU A 293 -29.37 -21.91 5.50
N ALA A 294 -30.41 -21.78 4.67
CA ALA A 294 -31.32 -22.88 4.35
C ALA A 294 -30.60 -24.08 3.72
N SER A 295 -29.52 -23.84 2.97
CA SER A 295 -28.63 -24.84 2.38
C SER A 295 -27.68 -25.52 3.38
N GLY A 296 -27.82 -25.23 4.68
CA GLY A 296 -27.00 -25.81 5.74
C GLY A 296 -25.70 -25.08 6.01
N GLN A 297 -25.59 -23.79 5.69
CA GLN A 297 -24.49 -22.96 6.19
C GLN A 297 -24.58 -22.78 7.70
N ASP A 298 -23.44 -22.85 8.39
CA ASP A 298 -23.36 -22.57 9.82
C ASP A 298 -23.38 -21.04 10.04
N PRO A 299 -24.41 -20.49 10.72
CA PRO A 299 -24.49 -19.05 11.01
C PRO A 299 -23.37 -18.56 11.96
N ASN A 300 -22.68 -19.47 12.65
CA ASN A 300 -21.61 -19.17 13.59
C ASN A 300 -20.21 -19.20 12.96
N THR A 301 -20.14 -19.40 11.64
CA THR A 301 -18.89 -19.30 10.89
C THR A 301 -18.23 -17.96 11.15
N LEU A 302 -16.97 -17.98 11.62
CA LEU A 302 -16.18 -16.78 11.85
C LEU A 302 -15.74 -16.19 10.51
N LEU A 303 -15.98 -14.90 10.35
CA LEU A 303 -15.71 -14.16 9.12
C LEU A 303 -14.60 -13.14 9.37
N THR A 304 -13.75 -12.97 8.37
CA THR A 304 -12.69 -11.97 8.34
C THR A 304 -13.14 -10.82 7.44
N ILE A 305 -13.18 -9.61 7.98
CA ILE A 305 -13.53 -8.40 7.25
C ILE A 305 -12.39 -7.39 7.44
N TRP A 306 -11.76 -7.01 6.34
CA TRP A 306 -10.73 -5.97 6.33
C TRP A 306 -11.38 -4.60 6.35
N VAL A 307 -11.25 -3.87 7.46
CA VAL A 307 -11.73 -2.50 7.58
C VAL A 307 -10.52 -1.58 7.63
N GLU A 308 -10.31 -0.82 6.56
CA GLU A 308 -9.09 -0.02 6.33
C GLU A 308 -7.84 -0.92 6.34
N GLU A 309 -6.97 -0.80 7.35
CA GLU A 309 -5.76 -1.63 7.54
C GLU A 309 -5.91 -2.64 8.70
N THR A 310 -7.10 -2.75 9.28
CA THR A 310 -7.36 -3.61 10.45
C THR A 310 -8.24 -4.80 10.10
N LEU A 311 -7.83 -5.98 10.56
CA LEU A 311 -8.59 -7.21 10.41
C LEU A 311 -9.65 -7.32 11.52
N MET A 312 -10.92 -7.19 11.16
CA MET A 312 -12.04 -7.47 12.05
C MET A 312 -12.47 -8.93 11.88
N ILE A 313 -12.55 -9.67 13.00
CA ILE A 313 -13.16 -11.00 13.03
C ILE A 313 -14.56 -10.86 13.61
N THR A 314 -15.56 -11.37 12.90
CA THR A 314 -16.95 -11.17 13.28
C THR A 314 -17.84 -12.33 12.85
N THR A 315 -19.02 -12.45 13.47
CA THR A 315 -20.07 -13.37 13.03
C THR A 315 -21.08 -12.63 12.13
N ALA A 316 -21.84 -13.39 11.33
CA ALA A 316 -22.95 -12.81 10.56
C ALA A 316 -23.96 -12.08 11.46
N LEU A 317 -24.17 -12.58 12.69
CA LEU A 317 -25.05 -11.96 13.70
C LEU A 317 -24.53 -10.60 14.15
N GLN A 318 -23.24 -10.48 14.47
CA GLN A 318 -22.65 -9.20 14.87
C GLN A 318 -22.69 -8.16 13.75
N VAL A 319 -22.50 -8.57 12.49
CA VAL A 319 -22.67 -7.68 11.32
C VAL A 319 -24.12 -7.22 11.20
N ALA A 320 -25.08 -8.13 11.26
CA ALA A 320 -26.51 -7.80 11.18
C ALA A 320 -26.96 -6.84 12.30
N VAL A 321 -26.46 -7.03 13.52
CA VAL A 321 -26.72 -6.14 14.67
C VAL A 321 -26.11 -4.77 14.45
N ARG A 322 -24.87 -4.68 13.96
CA ARG A 322 -24.18 -3.42 13.69
C ARG A 322 -24.91 -2.58 12.63
N LEU A 323 -25.44 -3.25 11.60
CA LEU A 323 -26.24 -2.63 10.54
C LEU A 323 -27.72 -2.43 10.93
N GLN A 324 -28.14 -2.92 12.11
CA GLN A 324 -29.52 -2.79 12.64
C GLN A 324 -30.59 -3.46 11.78
N ILE A 325 -30.27 -4.60 11.17
CA ILE A 325 -31.18 -5.32 10.27
C ILE A 325 -31.98 -6.36 11.05
N LEU A 326 -33.11 -5.93 11.62
CA LEU A 326 -33.97 -6.75 12.48
C LEU A 326 -34.36 -8.09 11.85
N ASP A 327 -34.93 -8.07 10.65
CA ASP A 327 -35.41 -9.27 9.93
C ASP A 327 -34.30 -10.31 9.68
N PHE A 328 -33.05 -9.87 9.59
CA PHE A 328 -31.91 -10.76 9.37
C PHE A 328 -31.35 -11.27 10.70
N VAL A 329 -31.35 -10.45 11.76
CA VAL A 329 -31.06 -10.88 13.13
C VAL A 329 -32.03 -11.99 13.57
N GLU A 330 -33.34 -11.79 13.40
CA GLU A 330 -34.36 -12.80 13.71
C GLU A 330 -34.10 -14.12 12.97
N TYR A 331 -33.79 -14.03 11.68
CA TYR A 331 -33.52 -15.20 10.86
C TYR A 331 -32.26 -15.95 11.28
N LEU A 332 -31.18 -15.22 11.60
CA LEU A 332 -29.93 -15.82 12.09
C LEU A 332 -30.13 -16.52 13.44
N LEU A 333 -30.87 -15.91 14.36
CA LEU A 333 -31.22 -16.51 15.65
C LEU A 333 -32.07 -17.78 15.45
N GLY A 334 -33.07 -17.73 14.56
CA GLY A 334 -33.86 -18.89 14.17
C GLY A 334 -33.05 -20.00 13.50
N ALA A 335 -31.96 -19.66 12.82
CA ALA A 335 -31.01 -20.59 12.22
C ALA A 335 -29.97 -21.16 13.22
N GLY A 336 -29.99 -20.73 14.50
CA GLY A 336 -29.08 -21.22 15.54
C GLY A 336 -27.82 -20.38 15.75
N ALA A 337 -27.84 -19.09 15.39
CA ALA A 337 -26.74 -18.18 15.71
C ALA A 337 -26.56 -18.02 17.23
N ASN A 338 -25.33 -18.18 17.70
CA ASN A 338 -24.95 -18.05 19.10
C ASN A 338 -24.77 -16.56 19.46
N VAL A 339 -25.69 -16.03 20.25
CA VAL A 339 -25.68 -14.64 20.74
C VAL A 339 -24.48 -14.28 21.60
N ASN A 340 -23.87 -15.28 22.23
CA ASN A 340 -22.76 -15.13 23.17
C ASN A 340 -21.40 -15.44 22.54
N LEU A 341 -21.34 -15.77 21.24
CA LEU A 341 -20.10 -16.00 20.53
C LEU A 341 -19.36 -14.66 20.36
N VAL A 342 -18.31 -14.46 21.14
CA VAL A 342 -17.40 -13.32 21.02
C VAL A 342 -16.16 -13.80 20.28
N PRO A 343 -15.84 -13.25 19.10
CA PRO A 343 -14.59 -13.55 18.41
C PRO A 343 -13.42 -13.04 19.26
N THR A 344 -12.68 -13.96 19.87
CA THR A 344 -11.45 -13.63 20.59
C THR A 344 -10.25 -13.99 19.72
N LYS A 345 -9.45 -13.00 19.34
CA LYS A 345 -8.04 -13.23 18.95
C LYS A 345 -7.14 -12.47 19.92
N SER A 346 -6.08 -13.14 20.36
CA SER A 346 -5.08 -12.70 21.34
C SER A 346 -4.14 -11.60 20.82
N ASN A 347 -3.95 -11.43 19.50
CA ASN A 347 -2.78 -10.68 18.98
C ASN A 347 -3.10 -9.51 18.03
N ILE A 348 -4.27 -8.87 18.13
CA ILE A 348 -4.47 -7.55 17.49
C ILE A 348 -4.81 -6.55 18.58
N ARG A 349 -3.94 -5.55 18.77
CA ARG A 349 -4.04 -4.50 19.82
C ARG A 349 -5.35 -3.69 19.79
N TYR A 350 -6.21 -3.90 18.79
CA TYR A 350 -7.44 -3.14 18.55
C TYR A 350 -8.63 -4.01 18.08
N VAL A 351 -8.83 -5.19 18.67
CA VAL A 351 -10.12 -5.90 18.50
C VAL A 351 -11.04 -5.50 19.64
N ASP A 352 -12.02 -4.65 19.35
CA ASP A 352 -13.22 -4.51 20.18
C ASP A 352 -13.91 -5.88 20.21
N SER A 353 -13.58 -6.69 21.22
CA SER A 353 -14.15 -8.02 21.48
C SER A 353 -15.56 -7.88 22.05
N GLN A 354 -16.42 -7.19 21.31
CA GLN A 354 -17.77 -6.85 21.74
C GLN A 354 -18.73 -7.98 21.42
N SER A 355 -19.54 -8.38 22.40
CA SER A 355 -20.67 -9.27 22.15
C SER A 355 -21.73 -8.63 21.24
N ALA A 356 -22.62 -9.44 20.67
CA ALA A 356 -23.74 -8.91 19.89
C ALA A 356 -24.58 -7.91 20.70
N LEU A 357 -24.76 -8.15 22.01
CA LEU A 357 -25.46 -7.22 22.90
C LEU A 357 -24.69 -5.90 23.09
N GLU A 358 -23.37 -5.94 23.21
CA GLU A 358 -22.55 -4.74 23.36
C GLU A 358 -22.57 -3.88 22.10
N LEU A 359 -22.46 -4.51 20.92
CA LEU A 359 -22.64 -3.83 19.63
C LEU A 359 -24.03 -3.20 19.52
N ALA A 360 -25.06 -3.90 20.01
CA ALA A 360 -26.42 -3.39 20.08
C ALA A 360 -26.59 -2.26 21.10
N LEU A 361 -25.59 -1.86 21.91
CA LEU A 361 -25.73 -0.80 22.93
C LEU A 361 -25.03 0.52 22.63
N ASP A 362 -24.20 0.63 21.60
CA ASP A 362 -23.55 1.86 21.14
C ASP A 362 -24.45 3.13 20.95
N ASN A 363 -23.81 4.31 20.81
CA ASN A 363 -24.33 5.69 20.96
C ASN A 363 -25.47 6.15 20.02
N ASN A 364 -26.01 5.32 19.14
CA ASN A 364 -26.96 5.74 18.10
C ASN A 364 -28.36 5.14 18.34
N PRO A 365 -29.31 5.88 18.94
CA PRO A 365 -30.64 5.36 19.30
C PRO A 365 -31.53 5.15 18.05
N SER A 366 -32.22 4.01 18.00
CA SER A 366 -33.11 3.59 16.89
C SER A 366 -34.15 2.59 17.40
N ASP A 367 -35.38 2.64 16.88
CA ASP A 367 -36.46 1.70 17.25
C ASP A 367 -36.09 0.25 16.89
N ALA A 368 -35.41 0.04 15.76
CA ALA A 368 -34.94 -1.27 15.34
C ALA A 368 -33.92 -1.84 16.33
N ARG A 369 -33.07 -0.98 16.90
CA ARG A 369 -32.07 -1.35 17.90
C ARG A 369 -32.70 -1.79 19.20
N GLU A 370 -33.75 -1.10 19.68
CA GLU A 370 -34.47 -1.51 20.88
C GLU A 370 -35.11 -2.89 20.71
N GLN A 371 -35.65 -3.18 19.54
CA GLN A 371 -36.21 -4.49 19.20
C GLN A 371 -35.12 -5.56 19.13
N ILE A 372 -33.97 -5.27 18.52
CA ILE A 372 -32.79 -6.17 18.50
C ILE A 372 -32.31 -6.46 19.92
N ILE A 373 -32.20 -5.46 20.81
CA ILE A 373 -31.80 -5.67 22.20
C ILE A 373 -32.77 -6.62 22.91
N LYS A 374 -34.09 -6.40 22.75
CA LYS A 374 -35.12 -7.28 23.34
C LYS A 374 -35.00 -8.72 22.82
N LEU A 375 -34.78 -8.89 21.52
CA LEU A 375 -34.58 -10.21 20.90
C LEU A 375 -33.32 -10.90 21.43
N LEU A 376 -32.18 -10.20 21.50
CA LEU A 376 -30.93 -10.75 22.03
C LEU A 376 -31.08 -11.17 23.51
N LEU A 377 -31.78 -10.38 24.32
CA LEU A 377 -32.08 -10.71 25.72
C LEU A 377 -33.06 -11.87 25.87
N HIS A 378 -33.98 -12.08 24.92
CA HIS A 378 -34.87 -13.24 24.89
C HIS A 378 -34.08 -14.54 24.60
N HIS A 379 -33.06 -14.45 23.75
CA HIS A 379 -32.16 -15.56 23.42
C HIS A 379 -30.98 -15.73 24.41
N ASN A 380 -31.08 -15.21 25.63
CA ASN A 380 -30.06 -15.33 26.69
C ASN A 380 -28.67 -14.76 26.34
N ALA A 381 -28.60 -13.58 25.69
CA ALA A 381 -27.34 -12.85 25.59
C ALA A 381 -26.89 -12.38 26.98
N SER A 382 -25.91 -13.05 27.61
CA SER A 382 -25.54 -12.77 29.00
C SER A 382 -24.14 -13.21 29.46
N THR A 383 -23.10 -13.09 28.63
CA THR A 383 -21.73 -13.40 29.08
C THR A 383 -21.11 -12.33 29.98
N ASN A 384 -21.58 -11.07 29.96
CA ASN A 384 -21.04 -10.01 30.82
C ASN A 384 -22.10 -9.02 31.34
N LYS A 385 -22.89 -9.43 32.34
CA LYS A 385 -24.00 -8.62 32.91
C LYS A 385 -23.54 -7.26 33.44
N ILE A 386 -22.33 -7.17 34.00
CA ILE A 386 -21.76 -5.93 34.56
C ILE A 386 -21.39 -4.97 33.42
N GLN A 387 -20.72 -5.46 32.38
CA GLN A 387 -20.36 -4.63 31.22
C GLN A 387 -21.61 -4.14 30.45
N ALA A 388 -22.60 -5.01 30.26
CA ALA A 388 -23.89 -4.62 29.66
C ALA A 388 -24.61 -3.54 30.49
N LEU A 389 -24.60 -3.66 31.83
CA LEU A 389 -25.15 -2.67 32.74
C LEU A 389 -24.39 -1.33 32.64
N HIS A 390 -23.05 -1.37 32.65
CA HIS A 390 -22.19 -0.21 32.50
C HIS A 390 -22.45 0.53 31.17
N LEU A 391 -22.63 -0.20 30.07
CA LEU A 391 -22.99 0.38 28.77
C LEU A 391 -24.42 0.95 28.79
N ALA A 392 -25.40 0.24 29.37
CA ALA A 392 -26.76 0.75 29.49
C ALA A 392 -26.83 2.07 30.26
N VAL A 393 -26.04 2.21 31.34
CA VAL A 393 -25.90 3.47 32.09
C VAL A 393 -25.14 4.53 31.29
N LYS A 394 -24.04 4.15 30.62
CA LYS A 394 -23.25 5.02 29.74
C LYS A 394 -24.11 5.70 28.68
N TYR A 395 -25.04 4.95 28.07
CA TYR A 395 -25.95 5.42 27.02
C TYR A 395 -27.33 5.85 27.54
N ARG A 396 -27.53 5.90 28.87
CA ARG A 396 -28.72 6.42 29.56
C ARG A 396 -30.02 5.63 29.29
N HIS A 397 -29.94 4.34 28.98
CA HIS A 397 -31.11 3.47 28.76
C HIS A 397 -31.76 3.02 30.09
N ARG A 398 -32.57 3.89 30.70
CA ARG A 398 -33.19 3.65 32.02
C ARG A 398 -34.00 2.35 32.12
N ASN A 399 -34.78 2.01 31.08
CA ASN A 399 -35.61 0.80 31.09
C ASN A 399 -34.77 -0.47 31.05
N LEU A 400 -33.73 -0.49 30.21
CA LEU A 400 -32.80 -1.61 30.13
C LEU A 400 -31.98 -1.75 31.42
N VAL A 401 -31.57 -0.65 32.05
CA VAL A 401 -30.92 -0.69 33.37
C VAL A 401 -31.82 -1.41 34.38
N LYS A 402 -33.13 -1.12 34.42
CA LYS A 402 -34.07 -1.85 35.29
C LYS A 402 -34.12 -3.34 34.96
N GLU A 403 -34.28 -3.68 33.68
CA GLU A 403 -34.39 -5.08 33.23
C GLU A 403 -33.13 -5.90 33.54
N LEU A 404 -31.93 -5.33 33.32
CA LEU A 404 -30.66 -5.99 33.66
C LEU A 404 -30.50 -6.18 35.18
N VAL A 405 -30.91 -5.18 35.95
CA VAL A 405 -30.92 -5.22 37.43
C VAL A 405 -31.90 -6.28 37.94
N GLU A 406 -33.09 -6.40 37.35
CA GLU A 406 -34.09 -7.46 37.63
C GLU A 406 -33.56 -8.86 37.28
N ARG A 407 -32.80 -8.98 36.18
CA ARG A 407 -32.10 -10.22 35.78
C ARG A 407 -30.81 -10.52 36.57
N GLY A 408 -30.60 -9.80 37.69
CA GLY A 408 -29.53 -10.07 38.65
C GLY A 408 -28.20 -9.38 38.38
N ALA A 409 -28.15 -8.32 37.57
CA ALA A 409 -26.95 -7.48 37.47
C ALA A 409 -26.81 -6.61 38.75
N ASP A 410 -25.60 -6.53 39.30
CA ASP A 410 -25.30 -5.74 40.50
C ASP A 410 -24.77 -4.35 40.11
N LEU A 411 -25.34 -3.31 40.71
CA LEU A 411 -24.99 -1.90 40.49
C LEU A 411 -23.72 -1.47 41.24
N CYS A 412 -23.34 -2.23 42.27
CA CYS A 412 -22.26 -1.88 43.19
C CYS A 412 -20.93 -2.55 42.83
N VAL A 413 -20.92 -3.48 41.87
CA VAL A 413 -19.68 -4.13 41.43
C VAL A 413 -18.76 -3.10 40.79
N ALA A 414 -17.58 -2.95 41.40
CA ALA A 414 -16.48 -2.18 40.89
C ALA A 414 -15.66 -3.01 39.90
N VAL A 415 -15.40 -2.45 38.72
CA VAL A 415 -14.46 -3.00 37.75
C VAL A 415 -13.23 -2.08 37.73
N PRO A 416 -11.99 -2.61 37.68
CA PRO A 416 -10.80 -1.78 37.54
C PRO A 416 -10.95 -0.83 36.35
N SER A 417 -10.77 0.47 36.60
CA SER A 417 -10.92 1.47 35.53
C SER A 417 -9.83 1.31 34.49
N GLN A 418 -10.21 1.12 33.22
CA GLN A 418 -9.27 1.26 32.11
C GLN A 418 -8.90 2.73 31.82
N LYS A 419 -9.67 3.67 32.37
CA LYS A 419 -9.48 5.11 32.16
C LYS A 419 -8.65 5.74 33.27
N ALA A 420 -7.91 6.77 32.87
CA ALA A 420 -7.15 7.63 33.76
C ALA A 420 -8.02 8.30 34.83
N PHE A 421 -7.40 8.60 35.98
CA PHE A 421 -7.93 9.26 37.19
C PHE A 421 -8.77 8.42 38.16
N LEU A 422 -9.53 7.44 37.67
CA LEU A 422 -10.39 6.61 38.51
C LEU A 422 -9.65 5.32 38.89
N TYR A 423 -9.81 4.87 40.13
CA TYR A 423 -9.31 3.57 40.57
C TYR A 423 -10.30 2.47 40.15
N GLU A 424 -11.59 2.68 40.40
CA GLU A 424 -12.67 1.75 40.05
C GLU A 424 -13.82 2.41 39.28
N GLU A 425 -14.37 1.71 38.28
CA GLU A 425 -15.60 2.09 37.58
C GLU A 425 -16.78 1.24 38.10
N THR A 426 -17.77 1.89 38.71
CA THR A 426 -19.09 1.33 39.05
C THR A 426 -20.17 1.95 38.16
N ALA A 427 -21.38 1.42 38.20
CA ALA A 427 -22.52 2.02 37.51
C ALA A 427 -22.72 3.50 37.89
N LEU A 428 -22.48 3.86 39.17
CA LEU A 428 -22.65 5.23 39.65
C LEU A 428 -21.51 6.17 39.23
N THR A 429 -20.25 5.71 39.15
CA THR A 429 -19.15 6.53 38.60
C THR A 429 -19.37 6.81 37.11
N ILE A 430 -19.84 5.83 36.35
CA ILE A 430 -20.21 6.02 34.93
C ILE A 430 -21.38 7.00 34.81
N ALA A 431 -22.40 6.89 35.67
CA ALA A 431 -23.53 7.81 35.70
C ALA A 431 -23.08 9.25 35.98
N ALA A 432 -22.20 9.47 36.96
CA ALA A 432 -21.65 10.78 37.32
C ALA A 432 -20.94 11.46 36.15
N ARG A 433 -20.20 10.69 35.33
CA ARG A 433 -19.58 11.19 34.08
C ARG A 433 -20.58 11.54 32.99
N ARG A 434 -21.79 10.99 33.04
CA ARG A 434 -22.84 11.24 32.04
C ARG A 434 -23.76 12.38 32.46
N GLY A 435 -24.02 12.56 33.75
CA GLY A 435 -24.67 13.74 34.31
C GLY A 435 -25.79 13.48 35.30
N PHE A 436 -26.34 14.58 35.78
CA PHE A 436 -27.29 14.62 36.90
C PHE A 436 -28.43 13.60 36.78
N ALA A 437 -29.21 13.65 35.71
CA ALA A 437 -30.45 12.87 35.59
C ALA A 437 -30.26 11.34 35.58
N ILE A 438 -29.13 10.81 35.12
CA ILE A 438 -28.83 9.37 35.18
C ILE A 438 -28.16 9.01 36.51
N THR A 439 -27.38 9.92 37.08
CA THR A 439 -26.76 9.75 38.41
C THR A 439 -27.83 9.64 39.49
N GLU A 440 -28.79 10.55 39.48
CA GLU A 440 -29.94 10.53 40.39
C GLU A 440 -30.76 9.25 40.22
N PHE A 441 -31.02 8.83 38.97
CA PHE A 441 -31.75 7.60 38.69
C PHE A 441 -31.04 6.35 39.25
N VAL A 442 -29.74 6.19 38.98
CA VAL A 442 -28.95 5.05 39.48
C VAL A 442 -28.85 5.10 41.00
N LEU A 443 -28.64 6.27 41.60
CA LEU A 443 -28.59 6.45 43.05
C LEU A 443 -29.92 6.06 43.71
N ASN A 444 -31.06 6.41 43.11
CA ASN A 444 -32.37 6.01 43.60
C ASN A 444 -32.60 4.50 43.47
N LEU A 445 -32.11 3.86 42.40
CA LEU A 445 -32.17 2.40 42.27
C LEU A 445 -31.32 1.68 43.32
N ILE A 446 -30.12 2.19 43.61
CA ILE A 446 -29.26 1.66 44.68
C ILE A 446 -29.97 1.76 46.02
N LYS A 447 -30.54 2.93 46.35
CA LYS A 447 -31.32 3.13 47.59
C LYS A 447 -32.51 2.17 47.70
N LEU A 448 -33.20 1.91 46.60
CA LEU A 448 -34.37 1.02 46.58
C LEU A 448 -33.98 -0.45 46.79
N ARG A 449 -32.81 -0.87 46.33
CA ARG A 449 -32.31 -2.25 46.42
C ARG A 449 -31.57 -2.52 47.73
N TYR A 450 -30.83 -1.54 48.26
CA TYR A 450 -30.00 -1.64 49.45
C TYR A 450 -30.56 -0.76 50.59
N GLN A 451 -31.82 -0.98 50.96
CA GLN A 451 -32.56 -0.13 51.92
C GLN A 451 -31.96 -0.08 53.33
N PHE A 452 -31.10 -1.04 53.68
CA PHE A 452 -30.52 -1.20 55.01
C PHE A 452 -29.07 -0.68 55.13
N GLU A 453 -28.49 -0.17 54.03
CA GLU A 453 -27.14 0.42 54.05
C GLU A 453 -27.19 1.93 53.83
N PRO A 454 -26.43 2.73 54.60
CA PRO A 454 -26.39 4.18 54.43
C PRO A 454 -25.77 4.54 53.08
N ALA A 455 -26.34 5.55 52.41
CA ALA A 455 -25.90 6.01 51.08
C ALA A 455 -24.41 6.42 51.05
N THR A 456 -23.84 6.80 52.20
CA THR A 456 -22.43 7.14 52.40
C THR A 456 -21.48 5.99 52.10
N ASN A 457 -21.90 4.73 52.25
CA ASN A 457 -21.06 3.57 51.96
C ASN A 457 -20.85 3.35 50.46
N PHE A 458 -21.72 3.92 49.62
CA PHE A 458 -21.67 3.73 48.17
C PHE A 458 -20.98 4.88 47.44
N VAL A 459 -20.93 6.09 48.01
CA VAL A 459 -20.34 7.28 47.36
C VAL A 459 -18.85 7.38 47.67
N THR A 460 -18.01 7.02 46.69
CA THR A 460 -16.55 7.08 46.82
C THR A 460 -15.95 8.36 46.23
N ALA A 461 -14.69 8.66 46.60
CA ALA A 461 -13.94 9.79 46.03
C ALA A 461 -13.85 9.72 44.49
N ASP A 462 -13.82 8.53 43.89
CA ASP A 462 -13.82 8.32 42.44
C ASP A 462 -15.10 8.87 41.76
N MET A 463 -16.25 8.85 42.43
CA MET A 463 -17.50 9.43 41.90
C MET A 463 -17.45 10.96 41.89
N LEU A 464 -16.85 11.56 42.91
CA LEU A 464 -16.61 13.01 43.00
C LEU A 464 -15.59 13.47 41.95
N ILE A 465 -14.52 12.70 41.76
CA ILE A 465 -13.51 12.92 40.70
C ILE A 465 -14.17 12.81 39.31
N ALA A 466 -15.04 11.83 39.09
CA ALA A 466 -15.80 11.67 37.85
C ALA A 466 -16.72 12.87 37.55
N ALA A 467 -17.44 13.39 38.55
CA ALA A 467 -18.28 14.58 38.40
C ALA A 467 -17.44 15.84 38.14
N ALA A 468 -16.31 16.01 38.84
CA ALA A 468 -15.39 17.13 38.66
C ALA A 468 -14.70 17.09 37.29
N ALA A 469 -14.32 15.91 36.79
CA ALA A 469 -13.78 15.71 35.44
C ALA A 469 -14.77 16.12 34.33
N LYS A 470 -16.08 15.97 34.59
CA LYS A 470 -17.13 16.43 33.69
C LYS A 470 -17.39 17.95 33.81
N GLY A 471 -17.13 18.53 34.99
CA GLY A 471 -17.42 19.93 35.30
C GLY A 471 -18.86 20.18 35.73
N ASP A 472 -19.59 19.13 36.12
CA ASP A 472 -21.01 19.18 36.47
C ASP A 472 -21.18 19.47 37.96
N THR A 473 -21.38 20.76 38.30
CA THR A 473 -21.47 21.24 39.68
C THR A 473 -22.65 20.68 40.44
N ASP A 474 -23.77 20.41 39.76
CA ASP A 474 -24.99 19.94 40.38
C ASP A 474 -24.88 18.45 40.73
N THR A 475 -24.31 17.65 39.83
CA THR A 475 -23.97 16.25 40.11
C THR A 475 -22.94 16.17 41.23
N PHE A 476 -21.93 17.04 41.23
CA PHE A 476 -20.94 17.09 42.30
C PHE A 476 -21.58 17.40 43.66
N ARG A 477 -22.45 18.43 43.74
CA ARG A 477 -23.16 18.79 44.99
C ARG A 477 -24.09 17.67 45.47
N LEU A 478 -24.80 17.02 44.56
CA LEU A 478 -25.66 15.88 44.89
C LEU A 478 -24.85 14.76 45.56
N LEU A 479 -23.73 14.36 44.95
CA LEU A 479 -22.87 13.31 45.49
C LEU A 479 -22.17 13.75 46.79
N TRP A 480 -21.75 15.01 46.86
CA TRP A 480 -21.09 15.60 48.04
C TRP A 480 -21.98 15.56 49.29
N ASN A 481 -23.29 15.74 49.15
CA ASN A 481 -24.23 15.64 50.28
C ASN A 481 -24.27 14.25 50.93
N TYR A 482 -23.78 13.23 50.23
CA TYR A 482 -23.74 11.85 50.70
C TYR A 482 -22.30 11.32 50.84
N SER A 483 -21.27 12.17 50.75
CA SER A 483 -19.89 11.73 50.99
C SER A 483 -19.52 11.79 52.48
N ASP A 484 -18.60 10.94 52.90
CA ASP A 484 -18.01 10.89 54.24
C ASP A 484 -16.91 11.96 54.46
N GLY A 485 -16.71 12.85 53.49
CA GLY A 485 -15.66 13.86 53.49
C GLY A 485 -14.33 13.42 52.88
N THR A 486 -14.21 12.18 52.38
CA THR A 486 -13.02 11.73 51.65
C THR A 486 -12.87 12.48 50.31
N PHE A 487 -11.71 13.15 50.13
CA PHE A 487 -11.45 14.02 48.99
C PHE A 487 -10.38 13.45 48.03
N THR A 488 -9.75 12.33 48.38
CA THR A 488 -8.65 11.71 47.64
C THR A 488 -8.97 10.24 47.39
N ASN A 489 -8.68 9.74 46.19
CA ASN A 489 -8.77 8.30 45.91
C ASN A 489 -7.47 7.57 46.27
N CYS A 490 -7.43 6.25 46.06
CA CYS A 490 -6.26 5.39 46.35
C CYS A 490 -5.00 5.79 45.57
N ASN A 491 -5.17 6.54 44.47
CA ASN A 491 -4.09 7.10 43.69
C ASN A 491 -3.66 8.50 44.18
N GLY A 492 -4.22 9.07 45.24
CA GLY A 492 -3.91 10.45 45.68
C GLY A 492 -4.42 11.54 44.73
N VAL A 493 -5.30 11.21 43.79
CA VAL A 493 -5.95 12.17 42.89
C VAL A 493 -7.11 12.81 43.64
N THR A 494 -7.28 14.13 43.48
CA THR A 494 -8.40 14.88 44.05
C THR A 494 -9.34 15.39 42.95
N PRO A 495 -10.61 15.72 43.27
CA PRO A 495 -11.51 16.39 42.34
C PRO A 495 -10.92 17.66 41.70
N LEU A 496 -10.07 18.41 42.43
CA LEU A 496 -9.41 19.61 41.91
C LEU A 496 -8.39 19.28 40.81
N HIS A 497 -7.63 18.18 40.95
CA HIS A 497 -6.70 17.73 39.91
C HIS A 497 -7.45 17.39 38.61
N ALA A 498 -8.59 16.69 38.72
CA ALA A 498 -9.44 16.39 37.56
C ALA A 498 -10.03 17.66 36.93
N ALA A 499 -10.60 18.57 37.75
CA ALA A 499 -11.14 19.83 37.26
C ALA A 499 -10.08 20.70 36.56
N ALA A 500 -8.86 20.76 37.11
CA ALA A 500 -7.72 21.48 36.52
C ALA A 500 -7.29 20.87 35.18
N ARG A 501 -7.17 19.53 35.10
CA ARG A 501 -6.82 18.82 33.86
C ARG A 501 -7.81 19.07 32.72
N TYR A 502 -9.11 19.00 32.99
CA TYR A 502 -10.14 19.16 31.96
C TYR A 502 -10.53 20.62 31.75
N GLY A 503 -10.08 21.51 32.64
CA GLY A 503 -10.17 22.94 32.46
C GLY A 503 -11.49 23.57 32.89
N HIS A 504 -12.16 22.98 33.89
CA HIS A 504 -13.47 23.43 34.36
C HIS A 504 -13.33 24.54 35.39
N PHE A 505 -13.23 25.79 34.93
CA PHE A 505 -12.95 26.95 35.77
C PHE A 505 -13.91 27.11 36.96
N ALA A 506 -15.23 27.01 36.74
CA ALA A 506 -16.23 27.12 37.81
C ALA A 506 -16.09 26.02 38.87
N MET A 507 -15.74 24.81 38.44
CA MET A 507 -15.46 23.69 39.35
C MET A 507 -14.15 23.93 40.12
N CYS A 508 -13.09 24.41 39.47
CA CYS A 508 -11.85 24.78 40.16
C CYS A 508 -12.09 25.86 41.24
N GLN A 509 -12.91 26.88 40.95
CA GLN A 509 -13.27 27.92 41.92
C GLN A 509 -14.02 27.36 43.14
N LEU A 510 -14.94 26.42 42.91
CA LEU A 510 -15.68 25.76 43.98
C LEU A 510 -14.78 24.87 44.85
N LEU A 511 -13.81 24.19 44.24
CA LEU A 511 -12.96 23.21 44.91
C LEU A 511 -11.71 23.81 45.57
N MET A 512 -11.17 24.93 45.08
CA MET A 512 -9.97 25.58 45.63
C MET A 512 -10.09 25.86 47.15
N PRO A 513 -11.15 26.50 47.66
CA PRO A 513 -11.30 26.74 49.09
C PRO A 513 -11.36 25.45 49.93
N LEU A 514 -11.93 24.37 49.38
CA LEU A 514 -12.01 23.07 50.04
C LEU A 514 -10.63 22.40 50.07
N TYR A 515 -9.90 22.45 48.95
CA TYR A 515 -8.57 21.88 48.78
C TYR A 515 -7.50 22.54 49.68
N TYR A 516 -7.55 23.86 49.83
CA TYR A 516 -6.58 24.60 50.65
C TYR A 516 -6.90 24.56 52.16
N ARG A 517 -8.11 24.15 52.57
CA ARG A 517 -8.48 23.91 53.98
C ARG A 517 -7.97 22.56 54.48
N THR A 518 -8.02 21.53 53.65
CA THR A 518 -7.35 20.24 53.91
C THR A 518 -5.84 20.45 53.82
N ARG A 519 -5.08 20.15 54.88
CA ARG A 519 -3.65 20.49 54.93
C ARG A 519 -2.91 19.91 53.73
N LYS A 520 -2.23 20.77 52.96
CA LYS A 520 -1.38 20.44 51.80
C LYS A 520 -0.35 19.31 52.08
N SER A 521 -0.04 19.06 53.37
CA SER A 521 0.88 18.02 53.85
C SER A 521 0.36 16.58 53.75
N GLU A 522 -0.95 16.36 53.57
CA GLU A 522 -1.54 15.01 53.51
C GLU A 522 -1.77 14.50 52.07
N ILE A 523 -1.65 15.38 51.06
CA ILE A 523 -1.93 15.05 49.65
C ILE A 523 -0.62 14.68 48.94
N VAL A 524 -0.36 13.37 48.81
CA VAL A 524 0.80 12.84 48.08
C VAL A 524 0.44 12.65 46.59
N SER A 525 0.29 13.75 45.84
CA SER A 525 0.13 13.72 44.37
C SER A 525 1.46 14.07 43.70
N GLU A 526 1.81 13.38 42.60
CA GLU A 526 3.07 13.63 41.89
C GLU A 526 3.04 14.89 41.01
N LEU A 527 1.83 15.38 40.66
CA LEU A 527 1.59 16.61 39.92
C LEU A 527 0.67 17.58 40.68
N THR A 528 0.92 18.88 40.53
CA THR A 528 0.09 19.94 41.12
C THR A 528 -1.09 20.33 40.22
N PRO A 529 -2.17 20.90 40.80
CA PRO A 529 -3.26 21.48 40.02
C PRO A 529 -2.79 22.53 38.99
N LEU A 530 -1.81 23.39 39.33
CA LEU A 530 -1.22 24.33 38.37
C LEU A 530 -0.58 23.62 37.18
N GLN A 531 0.23 22.58 37.38
CA GLN A 531 0.86 21.82 36.28
C GLN A 531 -0.19 21.21 35.34
N LEU A 532 -1.29 20.68 35.88
CA LEU A 532 -2.39 20.12 35.09
C LEU A 532 -3.20 21.19 34.36
N ALA A 533 -3.44 22.34 34.99
CA ALA A 533 -4.12 23.48 34.38
C ALA A 533 -3.29 24.12 33.24
N SER A 534 -1.97 24.15 33.41
CA SER A 534 -1.03 24.58 32.37
C SER A 534 -1.05 23.63 31.17
N TYR A 535 -1.05 22.30 31.40
CA TYR A 535 -1.25 21.31 30.33
C TYR A 535 -2.61 21.45 29.63
N ALA A 536 -3.66 21.79 30.37
CA ALA A 536 -4.98 22.07 29.82
C ALA A 536 -5.07 23.42 29.08
N THR A 537 -4.03 24.27 29.16
CA THR A 537 -3.94 25.62 28.58
C THR A 537 -5.06 26.57 29.03
N ARG A 538 -5.55 26.42 30.27
CA ARG A 538 -6.64 27.24 30.82
C ARG A 538 -6.12 28.44 31.58
N ILE A 539 -5.91 29.54 30.86
CA ILE A 539 -5.32 30.80 31.37
C ILE A 539 -6.03 31.32 32.62
N LEU A 540 -7.37 31.28 32.68
CA LEU A 540 -8.13 31.77 33.84
C LEU A 540 -7.87 30.93 35.10
N ALA A 541 -7.82 29.60 34.97
CA ALA A 541 -7.51 28.71 36.08
C ALA A 541 -6.05 28.89 36.54
N VAL A 542 -5.11 28.97 35.58
CA VAL A 542 -3.69 29.22 35.86
C VAL A 542 -3.49 30.53 36.63
N ARG A 543 -4.13 31.64 36.21
CA ARG A 543 -4.08 32.92 36.94
C ARG A 543 -4.63 32.80 38.36
N SER A 544 -5.73 32.06 38.54
CA SER A 544 -6.28 31.82 39.88
C SER A 544 -5.33 31.01 40.78
N PHE A 545 -4.69 29.97 40.25
CA PHE A 545 -3.70 29.19 41.02
C PHE A 545 -2.46 30.01 41.38
N ILE A 546 -1.95 30.83 40.45
CA ILE A 546 -0.84 31.76 40.73
C ILE A 546 -1.25 32.76 41.81
N SER A 547 -2.45 33.33 41.74
CA SER A 547 -2.96 34.25 42.76
C SER A 547 -3.19 33.60 44.13
N ALA A 548 -3.42 32.28 44.15
CA ALA A 548 -3.51 31.48 45.37
C ALA A 548 -2.13 31.12 45.96
N GLY A 549 -1.04 31.52 45.31
CA GLY A 549 0.34 31.32 45.79
C GLY A 549 0.98 29.99 45.38
N GLU A 550 0.52 29.34 44.30
CA GLU A 550 1.22 28.18 43.73
C GLU A 550 2.55 28.61 43.06
N ASP A 551 3.59 27.79 43.20
CA ASP A 551 4.92 28.07 42.63
C ASP A 551 4.94 27.75 41.12
N VAL A 552 5.22 28.78 40.31
CA VAL A 552 5.29 28.69 38.85
C VAL A 552 6.48 27.89 38.33
N ASN A 553 7.47 27.60 39.19
CA ASN A 553 8.66 26.82 38.86
C ASN A 553 8.69 25.44 39.54
N GLU A 554 7.57 24.99 40.14
CA GLU A 554 7.51 23.68 40.81
C GLU A 554 7.71 22.53 39.81
N ILE A 555 8.60 21.59 40.16
CA ILE A 555 8.95 20.43 39.32
C ILE A 555 8.45 19.16 40.00
N ALA A 556 7.79 18.28 39.23
CA ALA A 556 7.38 16.97 39.71
C ALA A 556 8.59 16.14 40.20
N LYS A 557 8.51 15.58 41.41
CA LYS A 557 9.59 14.76 41.98
C LYS A 557 9.63 13.39 41.31
N TYR A 558 10.84 12.87 41.04
CA TYR A 558 11.09 11.53 40.47
C TYR A 558 10.45 11.24 39.10
N TRP A 559 10.06 12.28 38.34
CA TRP A 559 9.22 12.17 37.14
C TRP A 559 9.75 11.17 36.09
N HIS A 560 11.08 11.07 35.89
CA HIS A 560 11.70 10.14 34.94
C HIS A 560 11.33 8.66 35.15
N SER A 561 11.19 8.21 36.41
CA SER A 561 10.89 6.81 36.76
C SER A 561 9.40 6.47 36.68
N ILE A 562 8.53 7.48 36.80
CA ILE A 562 7.07 7.32 36.95
C ILE A 562 6.27 7.91 35.78
N THR A 563 6.90 8.39 34.71
CA THR A 563 6.24 9.04 33.57
C THR A 563 5.10 8.21 32.94
N PRO A 564 5.24 6.89 32.68
CA PRO A 564 4.13 6.06 32.19
C PRO A 564 2.95 5.98 33.17
N LYS A 565 3.26 5.94 34.48
CA LYS A 565 2.25 5.90 35.54
C LYS A 565 1.50 7.24 35.63
N ILE A 566 2.22 8.37 35.56
CA ILE A 566 1.62 9.72 35.55
C ILE A 566 0.74 9.91 34.31
N ALA A 567 1.23 9.50 33.12
CA ALA A 567 0.48 9.60 31.86
C ALA A 567 -0.87 8.88 31.97
N ARG A 568 -0.84 7.62 32.42
CA ARG A 568 -2.05 6.82 32.63
C ARG A 568 -2.92 7.37 33.76
N LYS A 569 -2.34 7.94 34.82
CA LYS A 569 -3.07 8.44 35.99
C LYS A 569 -3.81 9.75 35.70
N PHE A 570 -3.23 10.65 34.91
CA PHE A 570 -3.77 12.00 34.64
C PHE A 570 -4.32 12.20 33.21
N ASP A 571 -4.56 11.13 32.46
CA ASP A 571 -5.04 11.16 31.07
C ASP A 571 -4.18 12.05 30.17
N ILE A 572 -2.87 12.05 30.43
CA ILE A 572 -1.90 12.80 29.65
C ILE A 572 -1.34 11.84 28.62
N ARG A 573 -1.24 12.26 27.36
CA ARG A 573 -0.69 11.41 26.30
C ARG A 573 0.75 11.04 26.66
N PHE A 574 1.04 9.74 26.72
CA PHE A 574 2.39 9.26 27.05
C PHE A 574 3.45 9.80 26.06
N SER A 575 3.12 9.83 24.77
CA SER A 575 3.96 10.38 23.71
C SER A 575 4.34 11.84 23.91
N VAL A 576 3.47 12.60 24.60
CA VAL A 576 3.65 14.02 24.88
C VAL A 576 4.53 14.18 26.11
N ILE A 577 4.11 13.60 27.24
CA ILE A 577 4.79 13.77 28.54
C ILE A 577 6.20 13.15 28.58
N SER A 578 6.45 12.08 27.81
CA SER A 578 7.80 11.48 27.68
C SER A 578 8.82 12.41 27.02
N LYS A 579 8.36 13.41 26.24
CA LYS A 579 9.22 14.41 25.59
C LYS A 579 9.39 15.68 26.43
N ILE A 580 8.58 15.86 27.47
CA ILE A 580 8.61 17.05 28.33
C ILE A 580 9.79 16.92 29.28
N GLN A 581 10.75 17.85 29.18
CA GLN A 581 11.84 17.94 30.14
C GLN A 581 11.34 18.58 31.45
N ASN A 582 11.60 17.97 32.60
CA ASN A 582 11.31 18.49 33.95
C ASN A 582 9.91 19.10 34.11
N LEU A 583 8.87 18.26 34.25
CA LEU A 583 7.42 18.57 34.31
C LEU A 583 7.01 19.83 35.10
N SER A 584 7.43 21.01 34.62
CA SER A 584 7.18 22.32 35.19
C SER A 584 5.93 22.91 34.54
N PRO A 585 5.24 23.88 35.18
CA PRO A 585 4.08 24.53 34.57
C PRO A 585 4.36 25.05 33.15
N LEU A 586 5.54 25.64 32.89
CA LEU A 586 5.92 26.15 31.58
C LEU A 586 6.06 25.02 30.54
N ASN A 587 6.76 23.94 30.87
CA ASN A 587 6.97 22.81 29.97
C ASN A 587 5.69 21.98 29.79
N MET A 588 4.81 21.94 30.79
CA MET A 588 3.49 21.34 30.68
C MET A 588 2.59 22.11 29.71
N ALA A 589 2.67 23.45 29.68
CA ALA A 589 1.96 24.26 28.69
C ALA A 589 2.51 24.05 27.27
N LEU A 590 3.84 24.13 27.09
CA LEU A 590 4.53 24.03 25.80
C LEU A 590 4.71 22.61 25.26
N GLY A 591 4.50 21.59 26.09
CA GLY A 591 4.79 20.20 25.75
C GLY A 591 3.79 19.54 24.80
N ASN A 592 2.58 20.07 24.66
CA ASN A 592 1.54 19.47 23.83
C ASN A 592 1.85 19.58 22.33
N ASP A 593 1.86 18.45 21.61
CA ASP A 593 2.19 18.34 20.17
C ASP A 593 1.35 19.26 19.26
N ALA A 594 0.26 19.86 19.77
CA ALA A 594 -0.68 20.69 19.01
C ALA A 594 -0.41 22.22 19.05
N TYR A 595 0.66 22.70 19.72
CA TYR A 595 1.08 24.12 19.83
C TYR A 595 -0.05 25.16 19.60
N SER A 596 -1.12 25.09 20.38
CA SER A 596 -2.27 25.98 20.19
C SER A 596 -1.94 27.42 20.59
N VAL A 597 -2.64 28.40 20.01
CA VAL A 597 -2.54 29.81 20.45
C VAL A 597 -2.75 29.91 21.96
N SER A 598 -3.71 29.15 22.53
CA SER A 598 -3.96 29.10 23.97
C SER A 598 -2.76 28.58 24.79
N SER A 599 -2.00 27.62 24.26
CA SER A 599 -0.79 27.09 24.90
C SER A 599 0.29 28.18 24.98
N MET A 600 0.53 28.88 23.86
CA MET A 600 1.53 29.95 23.80
C MET A 600 1.16 31.17 24.65
N SER A 601 -0.11 31.57 24.66
CA SER A 601 -0.59 32.63 25.56
C SER A 601 -0.49 32.21 27.03
N CYS A 602 -0.74 30.93 27.36
CA CYS A 602 -0.57 30.39 28.70
C CYS A 602 0.91 30.42 29.13
N ALA A 603 1.83 30.01 28.25
CA ALA A 603 3.27 30.11 28.47
C ALA A 603 3.72 31.57 28.68
N ALA A 604 3.18 32.51 27.92
CA ALA A 604 3.48 33.93 28.08
C ALA A 604 3.07 34.46 29.47
N VAL A 605 1.91 34.03 30.00
CA VAL A 605 1.47 34.36 31.36
C VAL A 605 2.41 33.77 32.42
N LEU A 606 2.88 32.54 32.24
CA LEU A 606 3.82 31.89 33.15
C LEU A 606 5.18 32.60 33.16
N ILE A 607 5.72 32.96 31.98
CA ILE A 607 7.00 33.70 31.86
C ILE A 607 6.89 35.08 32.51
N LYS A 608 5.81 35.82 32.22
CA LYS A 608 5.54 37.13 32.88
C LYS A 608 5.41 37.02 34.40
N SER A 609 5.05 35.84 34.91
CA SER A 609 4.93 35.56 36.34
C SER A 609 6.21 34.99 36.96
N GLY A 610 7.32 34.93 36.22
CA GLY A 610 8.64 34.50 36.73
C GLY A 610 9.03 33.05 36.41
N ALA A 611 8.44 32.42 35.40
CA ALA A 611 8.89 31.09 34.95
C ALA A 611 10.27 31.15 34.29
N ARG A 612 11.14 30.16 34.58
CA ARG A 612 12.51 30.09 34.04
C ARG A 612 12.54 29.62 32.58
N LEU A 613 13.14 30.43 31.71
CA LEU A 613 13.35 30.12 30.30
C LEU A 613 14.26 28.89 30.10
N GLN A 614 14.00 28.11 29.06
CA GLN A 614 14.73 26.88 28.71
C GLN A 614 15.39 26.92 27.32
N GLY A 615 15.18 27.99 26.53
CA GLY A 615 15.86 28.24 25.25
C GLY A 615 15.10 27.79 23.99
N ARG A 616 13.86 27.29 24.13
CA ARG A 616 13.00 26.86 23.00
C ARG A 616 11.86 27.84 22.72
N GLU A 617 11.57 28.74 23.65
CA GLU A 617 10.42 29.65 23.64
C GLU A 617 10.48 30.62 22.46
N VAL A 618 11.67 31.16 22.16
CA VAL A 618 11.90 32.06 21.02
C VAL A 618 11.60 31.33 19.70
N THR A 619 12.17 30.16 19.47
CA THR A 619 11.94 29.39 18.24
C THR A 619 10.47 28.98 18.09
N LEU A 620 9.82 28.52 19.16
CA LEU A 620 8.40 28.17 19.13
C LEU A 620 7.52 29.38 18.84
N SER A 621 7.76 30.52 19.48
CA SER A 621 7.00 31.75 19.25
C SER A 621 7.16 32.28 17.83
N VAL A 622 8.37 32.19 17.27
CA VAL A 622 8.67 32.62 15.90
C VAL A 622 8.00 31.72 14.86
N SER A 623 8.07 30.40 15.03
CA SER A 623 7.46 29.44 14.10
C SER A 623 5.94 29.60 13.95
N HIS A 624 5.26 30.14 14.95
CA HIS A 624 3.81 30.38 14.96
C HIS A 624 3.44 31.88 14.94
N PHE A 625 4.41 32.78 14.72
CA PHE A 625 4.24 34.23 14.72
C PHE A 625 3.50 34.79 15.97
N HIS A 626 3.73 34.19 17.14
CA HIS A 626 3.04 34.54 18.38
C HIS A 626 3.73 35.67 19.13
N HIS A 627 3.31 36.90 18.82
CA HIS A 627 3.92 38.14 19.33
C HIS A 627 4.02 38.22 20.86
N GLU A 628 2.97 37.86 21.62
CA GLU A 628 2.99 38.02 23.08
C GLU A 628 3.99 37.09 23.79
N LEU A 629 4.23 35.91 23.24
CA LEU A 629 5.16 34.92 23.80
C LEU A 629 6.60 35.33 23.47
N LEU A 630 6.83 35.77 22.23
CA LEU A 630 8.12 36.28 21.79
C LEU A 630 8.53 37.50 22.62
N ALA A 631 7.62 38.48 22.78
CA ALA A 631 7.85 39.65 23.62
C ALA A 631 8.15 39.24 25.07
N ALA A 632 7.33 38.36 25.67
CA ALA A 632 7.55 37.90 27.04
C ALA A 632 8.89 37.18 27.22
N ALA A 633 9.31 36.34 26.26
CA ALA A 633 10.58 35.63 26.31
C ALA A 633 11.78 36.58 26.17
N LEU A 634 11.73 37.52 25.22
CA LEU A 634 12.80 38.50 25.01
C LEU A 634 12.89 39.49 26.20
N ASP A 635 11.76 39.93 26.75
CA ASP A 635 11.72 40.79 27.94
C ASP A 635 12.26 40.06 29.19
N ALA A 636 12.09 38.74 29.27
CA ALA A 636 12.66 37.88 30.30
C ALA A 636 14.14 37.52 30.07
N GLY A 637 14.78 38.05 29.02
CA GLY A 637 16.21 37.93 28.76
C GLY A 637 16.64 36.82 27.80
N ALA A 638 15.73 36.29 26.96
CA ALA A 638 16.11 35.33 25.92
C ALA A 638 17.01 35.98 24.84
N ASP A 639 18.04 35.25 24.37
CA ASP A 639 18.92 35.71 23.30
C ASP A 639 18.24 35.51 21.92
N PRO A 640 17.99 36.59 21.14
CA PRO A 640 17.41 36.48 19.80
C PRO A 640 18.34 35.85 18.76
N ASN A 641 19.63 35.71 19.07
CA ASN A 641 20.64 35.14 18.16
C ASN A 641 20.96 33.67 18.46
N GLN A 642 20.30 33.06 19.46
CA GLN A 642 20.49 31.65 19.78
C GLN A 642 20.16 30.78 18.56
N ARG A 643 21.11 29.92 18.16
CA ARG A 643 20.96 29.01 17.01
C ARG A 643 20.35 27.70 17.46
N ASN A 644 19.09 27.45 17.07
CA ASN A 644 18.40 26.19 17.33
C ASN A 644 18.28 25.42 16.01
N GLY A 645 18.84 24.21 15.93
CA GLY A 645 18.86 23.43 14.69
C GLY A 645 19.70 24.06 13.56
N GLY A 646 20.66 24.92 13.90
CA GLY A 646 21.55 25.60 12.95
C GLY A 646 21.04 26.94 12.42
N LEU A 647 19.75 27.26 12.58
CA LEU A 647 19.14 28.51 12.13
C LEU A 647 19.01 29.53 13.27
N SER A 648 19.12 30.82 12.95
CA SER A 648 18.81 31.91 13.87
C SER A 648 17.30 32.11 14.01
N ALA A 649 16.85 32.81 15.06
CA ALA A 649 15.44 33.17 15.20
C ALA A 649 14.93 33.99 14.01
N LEU A 650 15.78 34.84 13.42
CA LEU A 650 15.44 35.64 12.24
C LEU A 650 15.26 34.78 10.98
N GLN A 651 16.19 33.86 10.71
CA GLN A 651 16.08 32.92 9.59
C GLN A 651 14.84 32.03 9.76
N HIS A 652 14.60 31.52 10.96
CA HIS A 652 13.40 30.74 11.26
C HIS A 652 12.09 31.53 11.02
N ALA A 653 12.05 32.83 11.36
CA ALA A 653 10.87 33.66 11.13
C ALA A 653 10.54 33.81 9.64
N LEU A 654 11.58 33.97 8.83
CA LEU A 654 11.44 34.17 7.39
C LEU A 654 11.10 32.85 6.67
N ASP A 655 11.64 31.72 7.12
CA ASP A 655 11.38 30.42 6.52
C ASP A 655 10.08 29.77 7.01
N ALA A 656 9.60 30.10 8.21
CA ALA A 656 8.44 29.46 8.84
C ALA A 656 7.21 29.41 7.91
N PRO A 657 6.57 28.23 7.74
CA PRO A 657 5.38 28.08 6.91
C PRO A 657 4.25 28.95 7.46
N GLY A 658 3.54 29.66 6.58
CA GLY A 658 2.44 30.55 6.97
C GLY A 658 1.57 30.91 5.78
N SER A 659 0.30 31.22 6.05
CA SER A 659 -0.69 31.65 5.06
C SER A 659 -0.46 33.11 4.65
N ASP A 660 -1.15 33.59 3.60
CA ASP A 660 -1.10 35.00 3.21
C ASP A 660 -1.52 35.94 4.36
N THR A 661 -2.41 35.48 5.24
CA THR A 661 -2.87 36.22 6.43
C THR A 661 -1.80 36.37 7.52
N ASP A 662 -0.75 35.55 7.48
CA ASP A 662 0.37 35.61 8.43
C ASP A 662 1.49 36.56 7.98
N SER A 663 1.36 37.20 6.82
CA SER A 663 2.37 38.11 6.27
C SER A 663 2.63 39.32 7.17
N GLU A 664 1.57 39.92 7.73
CA GLU A 664 1.68 41.03 8.69
C GLU A 664 2.31 40.57 10.01
N ARG A 665 1.87 39.42 10.54
CA ARG A 665 2.42 38.86 11.78
C ARG A 665 3.89 38.47 11.64
N ARG A 666 4.28 37.92 10.49
CA ARG A 666 5.68 37.63 10.15
C ARG A 666 6.49 38.90 10.09
N ARG A 667 5.96 39.95 9.45
CA ARG A 667 6.60 41.27 9.41
C ARG A 667 6.81 41.82 10.82
N ASP A 668 5.80 41.81 11.67
CA ASP A 668 5.90 42.29 13.06
C ASP A 668 6.90 41.46 13.87
N THR A 669 6.92 40.13 13.67
CA THR A 669 7.87 39.22 14.31
C THR A 669 9.31 39.53 13.91
N VAL A 670 9.56 39.71 12.61
CA VAL A 670 10.89 40.08 12.07
C VAL A 670 11.33 41.44 12.58
N LEU A 671 10.43 42.43 12.58
CA LEU A 671 10.73 43.77 13.10
C LEU A 671 11.04 43.73 14.60
N LEU A 672 10.29 42.96 15.40
CA LEU A 672 10.54 42.79 16.83
C LEU A 672 11.91 42.15 17.08
N LEU A 673 12.28 41.11 16.33
CA LEU A 673 13.61 40.49 16.43
C LEU A 673 14.73 41.47 16.09
N LEU A 674 14.58 42.25 15.01
CA LEU A 674 15.57 43.26 14.61
C LEU A 674 15.69 44.39 15.64
N GLN A 675 14.57 44.84 16.23
CA GLN A 675 14.56 45.84 17.30
C GLN A 675 15.26 45.36 18.57
N ARG A 676 15.16 44.05 18.87
CA ARG A 676 15.76 43.44 20.07
C ARG A 676 17.16 42.87 19.84
N GLY A 677 17.80 43.16 18.69
CA GLY A 677 19.22 42.89 18.47
C GLY A 677 19.57 41.62 17.68
N ALA A 678 18.65 41.12 16.84
CA ALA A 678 18.96 40.03 15.91
C ALA A 678 19.99 40.46 14.84
N LYS A 679 21.01 39.62 14.61
CA LYS A 679 22.06 39.81 13.60
C LYS A 679 21.73 39.08 12.31
N LEU A 680 22.29 39.57 11.19
CA LEU A 680 22.24 38.92 9.88
C LEU A 680 23.33 37.86 9.79
N LEU A 681 22.97 36.63 9.39
CA LEU A 681 23.88 35.49 9.32
C LEU A 681 23.93 34.84 7.93
N GLY A 682 23.21 35.39 6.94
CA GLY A 682 23.20 34.96 5.54
C GLY A 682 21.91 34.22 5.15
N GLY A 683 21.43 34.43 3.93
CA GLY A 683 20.23 33.78 3.39
C GLY A 683 18.89 34.40 3.80
N GLU A 684 18.85 35.34 4.76
CA GLU A 684 17.61 36.02 5.17
C GLU A 684 16.97 36.81 4.02
N LEU A 685 17.80 37.45 3.20
CA LEU A 685 17.35 38.21 2.03
C LEU A 685 16.68 37.31 0.99
N LEU A 686 17.23 36.10 0.77
CA LEU A 686 16.67 35.08 -0.09
C LEU A 686 15.29 34.61 0.40
N SER A 687 15.17 34.30 1.68
CA SER A 687 13.90 33.86 2.29
C SER A 687 12.82 34.95 2.20
N ALA A 688 13.19 36.22 2.42
CA ALA A 688 12.27 37.35 2.24
C ALA A 688 11.85 37.54 0.77
N ALA A 689 12.79 37.40 -0.18
CA ALA A 689 12.53 37.52 -1.62
C ALA A 689 11.63 36.40 -2.16
N LYS A 690 11.85 35.14 -1.74
CA LYS A 690 10.98 33.98 -2.04
C LYS A 690 9.52 34.23 -1.65
N ARG A 691 9.30 34.96 -0.55
CA ARG A 691 7.97 35.30 -0.01
C ARG A 691 7.42 36.65 -0.46
N LYS A 692 8.07 37.35 -1.39
CA LYS A 692 7.64 38.65 -1.95
C LYS A 692 7.58 39.80 -0.92
N MET A 693 8.30 39.69 0.20
CA MET A 693 8.33 40.69 1.27
C MET A 693 9.39 41.77 0.98
N TRP A 694 9.16 42.55 -0.07
CA TRP A 694 10.14 43.54 -0.58
C TRP A 694 10.45 44.67 0.40
N ASP A 695 9.48 45.02 1.22
CA ASP A 695 9.61 45.92 2.36
C ASP A 695 10.64 45.43 3.39
N ILE A 696 10.67 44.12 3.67
CA ILE A 696 11.68 43.49 4.52
C ILE A 696 13.01 43.38 3.77
N VAL A 697 13.02 43.04 2.49
CA VAL A 697 14.25 42.99 1.67
C VAL A 697 14.99 44.33 1.70
N ASP A 698 14.26 45.45 1.57
CA ASP A 698 14.85 46.79 1.64
C ASP A 698 15.46 47.07 3.03
N ILE A 699 14.77 46.69 4.10
CA ILE A 699 15.26 46.85 5.49
C ILE A 699 16.50 45.97 5.74
N LEU A 700 16.49 44.71 5.29
CA LEU A 700 17.63 43.79 5.42
C LEU A 700 18.83 44.30 4.62
N ARG A 701 18.61 44.84 3.42
CA ARG A 701 19.64 45.47 2.60
C ARG A 701 20.25 46.69 3.28
N MET A 702 19.42 47.58 3.85
CA MET A 702 19.91 48.73 4.63
C MET A 702 20.75 48.31 5.86
N LYS A 703 20.52 47.11 6.38
CA LYS A 703 21.26 46.51 7.48
C LYS A 703 22.51 45.71 7.05
N GLY A 704 22.79 45.63 5.74
CA GLY A 704 24.02 45.05 5.18
C GLY A 704 23.90 43.66 4.55
N ALA A 705 22.69 43.15 4.28
CA ALA A 705 22.49 41.87 3.58
C ALA A 705 22.87 41.96 2.08
N ASN A 706 23.45 40.88 1.52
CA ASN A 706 23.91 40.80 0.13
C ASN A 706 22.98 39.92 -0.73
N PHE A 707 22.81 40.26 -2.02
CA PHE A 707 22.03 39.45 -2.99
C PHE A 707 22.78 38.20 -3.49
N GLN A 708 24.09 38.14 -3.29
CA GLN A 708 24.92 36.97 -3.61
C GLN A 708 24.94 35.92 -2.49
N ASP A 709 24.30 36.20 -1.35
CA ASP A 709 24.20 35.23 -0.26
C ASP A 709 23.37 34.03 -0.72
N THR A 710 23.87 32.84 -0.40
CA THR A 710 23.20 31.57 -0.69
C THR A 710 22.56 31.00 0.58
N ASP A 711 21.49 30.23 0.42
CA ASP A 711 21.02 29.40 1.53
C ASP A 711 21.96 28.21 1.77
N SER A 712 21.65 27.43 2.81
CA SER A 712 22.32 26.15 3.11
C SER A 712 22.34 25.13 1.95
N HIS A 713 21.63 25.40 0.84
CA HIS A 713 21.57 24.55 -0.35
C HIS A 713 22.24 25.18 -1.59
N GLY A 714 22.84 26.38 -1.46
CA GLY A 714 23.50 27.06 -2.57
C GLY A 714 22.56 27.81 -3.51
N THR A 715 21.27 27.97 -3.17
CA THR A 715 20.29 28.67 -4.03
C THR A 715 20.54 30.18 -3.97
N THR A 716 20.60 30.86 -5.11
CA THR A 716 20.78 32.32 -5.17
C THR A 716 19.45 33.07 -5.14
N VAL A 717 19.48 34.37 -4.80
CA VAL A 717 18.29 35.23 -4.85
C VAL A 717 17.74 35.32 -6.26
N LEU A 718 18.63 35.40 -7.27
CA LEU A 718 18.23 35.44 -8.67
C LEU A 718 17.49 34.17 -9.11
N GLU A 719 18.01 33.00 -8.75
CA GLU A 719 17.37 31.71 -9.03
C GLU A 719 15.95 31.64 -8.43
N ALA A 720 15.81 32.05 -7.16
CA ALA A 720 14.53 32.06 -6.47
C ALA A 720 13.52 33.05 -7.08
N LEU A 721 13.97 34.23 -7.54
CA LEU A 721 13.09 35.21 -8.20
C LEU A 721 12.50 34.67 -9.51
N ILE A 722 13.30 33.93 -10.28
CA ILE A 722 12.85 33.33 -11.54
C ILE A 722 11.85 32.20 -11.26
N LEU A 723 12.14 31.31 -10.30
CA LEU A 723 11.24 30.22 -9.90
C LEU A 723 9.90 30.72 -9.32
N THR A 724 9.91 31.88 -8.65
CA THR A 724 8.69 32.50 -8.11
C THR A 724 7.96 33.44 -9.10
N GLU A 725 8.37 33.41 -10.38
CA GLU A 725 7.82 34.20 -11.49
C GLU A 725 7.89 35.73 -11.30
N GLN A 726 8.85 36.23 -10.52
CA GLN A 726 9.06 37.66 -10.29
C GLN A 726 9.97 38.29 -11.36
N THR A 727 9.58 38.17 -12.62
CA THR A 727 10.40 38.51 -13.80
C THR A 727 10.95 39.93 -13.79
N ALA A 728 10.11 40.93 -13.49
CA ALA A 728 10.53 42.34 -13.44
C ALA A 728 11.62 42.60 -12.39
N ARG A 729 11.59 41.86 -11.27
CA ARG A 729 12.58 41.98 -10.18
C ARG A 729 13.86 41.21 -10.51
N ALA A 730 13.76 40.07 -11.18
CA ALA A 730 14.92 39.34 -11.70
C ALA A 730 15.66 40.16 -12.78
N GLU A 731 14.94 40.78 -13.72
CA GLU A 731 15.53 41.68 -14.72
C GLU A 731 16.20 42.91 -14.07
N TRP A 732 15.57 43.50 -13.07
CA TRP A 732 16.15 44.61 -12.32
C TRP A 732 17.47 44.19 -11.67
N LEU A 733 17.51 43.03 -11.00
CA LEU A 733 18.70 42.53 -10.33
C LEU A 733 19.85 42.25 -11.31
N LEU A 734 19.55 41.63 -12.46
CA LEU A 734 20.54 41.37 -13.52
C LEU A 734 21.16 42.65 -14.08
N ARG A 735 20.37 43.72 -14.25
CA ARG A 735 20.87 45.03 -14.71
C ARG A 735 21.74 45.72 -13.69
N THR A 736 21.51 45.49 -12.40
CA THR A 736 22.22 46.18 -11.32
C THR A 736 23.52 45.50 -10.89
N GLU A 737 23.58 44.16 -10.88
CA GLU A 737 24.71 43.42 -10.27
C GLU A 737 25.50 42.50 -11.23
N SER A 738 25.14 42.42 -12.52
CA SER A 738 25.88 41.66 -13.55
C SER A 738 26.36 40.27 -13.08
N CYS A 739 25.44 39.42 -12.61
CA CYS A 739 25.75 38.11 -12.03
C CYS A 739 25.26 36.96 -12.94
N TYR A 740 26.06 35.89 -13.05
CA TYR A 740 25.69 34.64 -13.73
C TYR A 740 25.55 33.53 -12.69
N ASP A 741 24.46 32.77 -12.77
CA ASP A 741 24.20 31.58 -11.95
C ASP A 741 23.59 30.47 -12.82
N ALA A 742 24.18 29.27 -12.77
CA ALA A 742 23.72 28.11 -13.53
C ALA A 742 22.33 27.63 -13.05
N GLY A 743 22.00 27.82 -11.76
CA GLY A 743 20.68 27.55 -11.21
C GLY A 743 19.61 28.48 -11.78
N ALA A 744 19.90 29.79 -11.83
CA ALA A 744 19.05 30.79 -12.49
C ALA A 744 18.82 30.47 -13.99
N LEU A 745 19.84 29.96 -14.70
CA LEU A 745 19.70 29.51 -16.09
C LEU A 745 18.74 28.31 -16.21
N CYS A 746 18.85 27.31 -15.33
CA CYS A 746 17.92 26.18 -15.29
C CYS A 746 16.46 26.64 -15.06
N ALA A 747 16.25 27.54 -14.10
CA ALA A 747 14.95 28.12 -13.81
C ALA A 747 14.39 28.92 -15.01
N ALA A 748 15.22 29.68 -15.70
CA ALA A 748 14.81 30.48 -16.86
C ALA A 748 14.41 29.60 -18.06
N ILE A 749 15.12 28.50 -18.29
CA ILE A 749 14.79 27.50 -19.32
C ILE A 749 13.47 26.81 -19.00
N GLN A 750 13.29 26.35 -17.75
CA GLN A 750 12.07 25.71 -17.28
C GLN A 750 10.83 26.60 -17.47
N THR A 751 10.95 27.88 -17.13
CA THR A 751 9.87 28.88 -17.26
C THR A 751 9.71 29.42 -18.69
N ARG A 752 10.56 28.99 -19.65
CA ARG A 752 10.59 29.44 -21.04
C ARG A 752 10.72 30.96 -21.21
N ASN A 753 11.40 31.62 -20.28
CA ASN A 753 11.60 33.06 -20.33
C ASN A 753 12.79 33.43 -21.23
N HIS A 754 12.56 33.48 -22.55
CA HIS A 754 13.61 33.77 -23.53
C HIS A 754 14.40 35.06 -23.30
N PRO A 755 13.79 36.20 -22.88
CA PRO A 755 14.54 37.41 -22.51
C PRO A 755 15.57 37.19 -21.41
N LEU A 756 15.18 36.51 -20.32
CA LEU A 756 16.09 36.20 -19.21
C LEU A 756 17.17 35.20 -19.63
N ILE A 757 16.81 34.18 -20.42
CA ILE A 757 17.79 33.23 -20.99
C ILE A 757 18.84 33.99 -21.80
N GLN A 758 18.41 34.93 -22.66
CA GLN A 758 19.36 35.70 -23.47
C GLN A 758 20.26 36.59 -22.63
N GLN A 759 19.73 37.26 -21.60
CA GLN A 759 20.53 38.07 -20.68
C GLN A 759 21.54 37.24 -19.88
N LEU A 760 21.12 36.08 -19.35
CA LEU A 760 22.01 35.16 -18.64
C LEU A 760 23.10 34.62 -19.54
N LEU A 761 22.78 34.27 -20.79
CA LEU A 761 23.76 33.79 -21.77
C LEU A 761 24.76 34.87 -22.21
N LEU A 762 24.38 36.16 -22.20
CA LEU A 762 25.32 37.25 -22.46
C LEU A 762 26.39 37.37 -21.36
N HIS A 763 26.02 37.06 -20.12
CA HIS A 763 26.92 37.09 -18.96
C HIS A 763 27.55 35.72 -18.65
N ARG A 764 27.29 34.69 -19.47
CA ARG A 764 27.85 33.34 -19.28
C ARG A 764 29.38 33.36 -19.49
N PRO A 765 30.17 32.88 -18.52
CA PRO A 765 31.62 32.85 -18.65
C PRO A 765 32.08 31.94 -19.80
N THR A 766 33.19 32.31 -20.46
CA THR A 766 33.82 31.54 -21.53
C THR A 766 35.30 31.33 -21.20
N PRO A 767 35.76 30.09 -20.88
CA PRO A 767 35.00 28.83 -20.87
C PRO A 767 33.96 28.73 -19.74
N PRO A 768 32.93 27.88 -19.90
CA PRO A 768 31.88 27.70 -18.89
C PRO A 768 32.43 27.17 -17.57
N LEU A 769 31.74 27.51 -16.47
CA LEU A 769 32.11 27.04 -15.14
C LEU A 769 31.89 25.52 -15.05
N PRO A 770 32.68 24.79 -14.25
CA PRO A 770 32.44 23.38 -13.97
C PRO A 770 31.25 23.19 -12.99
N ASP A 771 30.10 23.81 -13.26
CA ASP A 771 28.86 23.61 -12.50
C ASP A 771 28.02 22.51 -13.16
N GLU A 772 27.66 21.47 -12.39
CA GLU A 772 26.84 20.35 -12.85
C GLU A 772 25.44 20.79 -13.33
N LEU A 773 24.96 21.95 -12.86
CA LEU A 773 23.68 22.51 -13.31
C LEU A 773 23.72 23.02 -14.75
N GLU A 774 24.89 23.31 -15.33
CA GLU A 774 24.96 23.63 -16.76
C GLU A 774 24.59 22.41 -17.63
N VAL A 775 24.91 21.20 -17.17
CA VAL A 775 24.47 19.96 -17.82
C VAL A 775 22.96 19.75 -17.62
N THR A 776 22.43 20.13 -16.45
CA THR A 776 20.99 20.14 -16.19
C THR A 776 20.24 21.09 -17.12
N ALA A 777 20.78 22.28 -17.36
CA ALA A 777 20.24 23.25 -18.31
C ALA A 777 20.16 22.68 -19.74
N LEU A 778 21.17 21.92 -20.19
CA LEU A 778 21.15 21.20 -21.47
C LEU A 778 20.02 20.16 -21.52
N GLY A 779 19.87 19.35 -20.47
CA GLY A 779 18.83 18.32 -20.39
C GLY A 779 17.41 18.90 -20.33
N LEU A 780 17.22 20.01 -19.60
CA LEU A 780 15.95 20.75 -19.56
C LEU A 780 15.59 21.34 -20.93
N ALA A 781 16.55 21.97 -21.61
CA ALA A 781 16.33 22.51 -22.96
C ALA A 781 15.96 21.41 -23.97
N ALA A 782 16.63 20.25 -23.88
CA ALA A 782 16.33 19.09 -24.71
C ALA A 782 14.94 18.49 -24.41
N GLY A 783 14.60 18.31 -23.13
CA GLY A 783 13.30 17.78 -22.71
C GLY A 783 12.11 18.69 -23.00
N LEU A 784 12.32 20.01 -23.08
CA LEU A 784 11.31 20.97 -23.52
C LEU A 784 11.24 21.15 -25.04
N GLY A 785 12.17 20.56 -25.81
CA GLY A 785 12.26 20.69 -27.26
C GLY A 785 12.75 22.06 -27.76
N GLU A 786 13.45 22.82 -26.90
CA GLU A 786 13.95 24.18 -27.17
C GLU A 786 15.28 24.15 -27.94
N MET A 787 15.21 23.75 -29.22
CA MET A 787 16.39 23.53 -30.07
C MET A 787 17.31 24.75 -30.20
N ASP A 788 16.74 25.96 -30.25
CA ASP A 788 17.54 27.19 -30.40
C ASP A 788 18.33 27.53 -29.13
N VAL A 789 17.78 27.20 -27.96
CA VAL A 789 18.49 27.36 -26.67
C VAL A 789 19.53 26.26 -26.54
N LEU A 790 19.16 25.01 -26.84
CA LEU A 790 20.06 23.85 -26.81
C LEU A 790 21.31 24.07 -27.68
N ARG A 791 21.14 24.48 -28.94
CA ARG A 791 22.26 24.74 -29.85
C ARG A 791 23.17 25.86 -29.36
N ARG A 792 22.62 26.92 -28.76
CA ARG A 792 23.40 28.02 -28.17
C ARG A 792 24.23 27.54 -26.99
N LEU A 793 23.68 26.69 -26.13
CA LEU A 793 24.43 26.08 -25.02
C LEU A 793 25.53 25.15 -25.54
N LEU A 794 25.27 24.39 -26.60
CA LEU A 794 26.22 23.47 -27.23
C LEU A 794 27.35 24.15 -28.01
N MET A 795 27.25 25.44 -28.35
CA MET A 795 28.38 26.18 -28.96
C MET A 795 29.61 26.21 -28.04
N ASN A 796 29.37 26.29 -26.73
CA ASN A 796 30.40 26.19 -25.68
C ASN A 796 29.90 25.18 -24.63
N PRO A 797 30.08 23.86 -24.86
CA PRO A 797 29.52 22.85 -23.99
C PRO A 797 30.22 22.83 -22.62
N PRO A 798 29.51 22.45 -21.54
CA PRO A 798 30.12 22.30 -20.22
C PRO A 798 31.18 21.19 -20.25
N SER A 799 32.21 21.33 -19.42
CA SER A 799 33.28 20.33 -19.27
C SER A 799 32.77 19.03 -18.64
N ALA A 800 31.77 19.13 -17.76
CA ALA A 800 31.09 18.00 -17.16
C ALA A 800 30.16 17.29 -18.16
N LYS A 801 30.15 15.95 -18.13
CA LYS A 801 29.24 15.12 -18.94
C LYS A 801 27.98 14.68 -18.19
N LEU A 802 27.98 14.83 -16.87
CA LEU A 802 26.87 14.46 -15.98
C LEU A 802 26.40 15.68 -15.21
N GLY A 803 25.08 15.79 -15.01
CA GLY A 803 24.43 16.89 -14.32
C GLY A 803 23.53 16.43 -13.18
N LEU A 804 23.09 17.39 -12.35
CA LEU A 804 22.13 17.18 -11.27
C LEU A 804 20.71 17.40 -11.83
N LEU A 805 20.01 16.33 -12.15
CA LEU A 805 18.72 16.37 -12.83
C LEU A 805 17.57 16.57 -11.85
N PRO A 806 16.54 17.35 -12.23
CA PRO A 806 15.34 17.52 -11.43
C PRO A 806 14.57 16.21 -11.37
N GLY A 807 14.28 15.79 -10.15
CA GLY A 807 13.62 14.53 -9.89
C GLY A 807 13.95 14.01 -8.51
N CYS A 808 13.07 13.13 -8.03
CA CYS A 808 13.22 12.48 -6.75
C CYS A 808 13.24 10.96 -6.92
N ILE A 809 13.92 10.31 -5.97
CA ILE A 809 13.78 8.88 -5.74
C ILE A 809 13.09 8.75 -4.38
N GLU A 810 11.76 8.61 -4.39
CA GLU A 810 11.04 8.25 -3.17
C GLU A 810 11.34 6.78 -2.81
N MET A 811 11.49 6.51 -1.50
CA MET A 811 11.68 5.14 -0.99
C MET A 811 10.60 4.21 -1.56
N GLY A 812 11.02 3.16 -2.27
CA GLY A 812 10.12 2.17 -2.88
C GLY A 812 9.44 2.59 -4.20
N LYS A 813 9.75 3.76 -4.77
CA LYS A 813 9.25 4.20 -6.09
C LYS A 813 10.38 4.34 -7.11
N TYR A 814 9.99 4.28 -8.39
CA TYR A 814 10.90 4.51 -9.52
C TYR A 814 11.39 5.97 -9.52
N PRO A 815 12.63 6.24 -10.00
CA PRO A 815 13.08 7.61 -10.20
C PRO A 815 12.09 8.35 -11.10
N SER A 816 11.57 9.47 -10.64
CA SER A 816 10.68 10.32 -11.43
C SER A 816 11.45 11.55 -11.90
N LEU A 817 11.65 11.63 -13.21
CA LEU A 817 12.17 12.83 -13.88
C LEU A 817 11.05 13.74 -14.42
N ASP A 818 9.78 13.44 -14.12
CA ASP A 818 8.63 14.27 -14.51
C ASP A 818 8.50 15.55 -13.63
N GLU A 819 9.43 15.78 -12.71
CA GLU A 819 9.40 16.93 -11.81
C GLU A 819 9.98 18.19 -12.46
N SER A 820 9.32 19.32 -12.23
CA SER A 820 9.85 20.62 -12.60
C SER A 820 11.13 20.93 -11.82
N TYR A 821 12.08 21.64 -12.43
CA TYR A 821 13.20 22.21 -11.70
C TYR A 821 12.71 23.11 -10.54
N GLN A 822 12.99 22.72 -9.29
CA GLN A 822 12.60 23.44 -8.07
C GLN A 822 13.81 24.09 -7.35
N GLY A 823 14.91 24.28 -8.08
CA GLY A 823 16.18 24.77 -7.55
C GLY A 823 17.13 23.63 -7.14
N ARG A 824 18.32 23.98 -6.64
CA ARG A 824 19.41 23.02 -6.32
C ARG A 824 18.98 21.84 -5.44
N LYS A 825 18.06 22.06 -4.50
CA LYS A 825 17.49 20.99 -3.63
C LYS A 825 16.62 19.97 -4.39
N GLY A 826 15.92 20.41 -5.44
CA GLY A 826 15.08 19.54 -6.28
C GLY A 826 15.88 18.66 -7.24
N CYS A 827 17.18 18.94 -7.39
CA CYS A 827 18.09 18.19 -8.25
C CYS A 827 18.82 17.10 -7.45
N SER A 828 18.15 15.98 -7.22
CA SER A 828 18.68 14.91 -6.35
C SER A 828 19.39 13.78 -7.09
N ILE A 829 19.23 13.69 -8.41
CA ILE A 829 19.69 12.56 -9.23
C ILE A 829 20.82 13.02 -10.16
N ARG A 830 22.00 12.42 -10.03
CA ARG A 830 23.11 12.66 -10.95
C ARG A 830 22.96 11.75 -12.19
N GLY A 831 22.95 12.32 -13.38
CA GLY A 831 22.74 11.55 -14.61
C GLY A 831 23.05 12.31 -15.90
N SER A 832 22.91 11.61 -17.02
CA SER A 832 23.07 12.16 -18.37
C SER A 832 21.91 13.10 -18.72
N PRO A 833 22.14 14.23 -19.40
CA PRO A 833 21.08 15.14 -19.84
C PRO A 833 20.10 14.48 -20.81
N LEU A 834 20.48 13.36 -21.44
CA LEU A 834 19.62 12.57 -22.32
C LEU A 834 18.40 12.00 -21.60
N SER A 835 18.51 11.72 -20.30
CA SER A 835 17.44 11.10 -19.53
C SER A 835 16.21 12.01 -19.38
N LEU A 836 16.38 13.33 -19.29
CA LEU A 836 15.26 14.29 -19.26
C LEU A 836 14.51 14.35 -20.60
N ALA A 837 15.22 14.20 -21.72
CA ALA A 837 14.62 14.18 -23.05
C ALA A 837 14.01 12.81 -23.41
N ALA A 838 14.47 11.73 -22.79
CA ALA A 838 13.96 10.38 -23.04
C ALA A 838 12.50 10.16 -22.61
N GLY A 839 11.97 11.05 -21.75
CA GLY A 839 10.61 10.99 -21.21
C GLY A 839 9.51 11.47 -22.16
N CYS A 840 9.84 12.24 -23.20
CA CYS A 840 8.88 12.89 -24.09
C CYS A 840 9.24 12.59 -25.55
N ILE A 841 8.26 12.27 -26.41
CA ILE A 841 8.50 12.07 -27.85
C ILE A 841 7.66 13.07 -28.66
N THR A 842 8.19 14.29 -28.77
CA THR A 842 8.02 15.09 -29.98
C THR A 842 9.19 14.84 -30.94
N PRO A 843 9.02 15.06 -32.27
CA PRO A 843 10.13 14.98 -33.22
C PRO A 843 11.32 15.90 -32.87
N ARG A 844 11.07 16.99 -32.13
CA ARG A 844 12.10 17.94 -31.70
C ARG A 844 12.93 17.38 -30.55
N GLU A 845 12.31 16.76 -29.55
CA GLU A 845 13.03 16.08 -28.45
C GLU A 845 13.89 14.92 -28.97
N PHE A 846 13.37 14.15 -29.94
CA PHE A 846 14.15 13.10 -30.60
C PHE A 846 15.40 13.67 -31.30
N GLN A 847 15.25 14.80 -31.99
CA GLN A 847 16.39 15.50 -32.60
C GLN A 847 17.37 16.05 -31.56
N ALA A 848 16.87 16.57 -30.43
CA ALA A 848 17.69 17.05 -29.32
C ALA A 848 18.57 15.94 -28.73
N ILE A 849 18.03 14.72 -28.57
CA ILE A 849 18.77 13.54 -28.11
C ILE A 849 19.92 13.21 -29.06
N LEU A 850 19.69 13.27 -30.38
CA LEU A 850 20.73 13.02 -31.38
C LEU A 850 21.80 14.13 -31.38
N GLU A 851 21.42 15.40 -31.21
CA GLU A 851 22.36 16.53 -31.13
C GLU A 851 23.23 16.45 -29.86
N LEU A 852 22.64 16.13 -28.70
CA LEU A 852 23.39 15.88 -27.47
C LEU A 852 24.40 14.72 -27.66
N ARG A 853 23.96 13.62 -28.26
CA ARG A 853 24.86 12.48 -28.54
C ARG A 853 26.02 12.86 -29.48
N GLY A 854 25.76 13.69 -30.49
CA GLY A 854 26.78 14.22 -31.40
C GLY A 854 27.87 15.04 -30.71
N HIS A 855 27.59 15.60 -29.53
CA HIS A 855 28.54 16.35 -28.70
C HIS A 855 29.16 15.51 -27.56
N GLY A 856 29.03 14.18 -27.64
CA GLY A 856 29.71 13.24 -26.75
C GLY A 856 29.05 13.09 -25.37
N PHE A 857 27.73 13.24 -25.27
CA PHE A 857 26.96 12.81 -24.11
C PHE A 857 26.54 11.33 -24.27
N GLU A 858 26.82 10.51 -23.26
CA GLU A 858 26.57 9.06 -23.28
C GLU A 858 25.19 8.70 -22.73
N VAL A 859 24.67 7.56 -23.19
CA VAL A 859 23.40 6.98 -22.71
C VAL A 859 23.68 6.22 -21.42
N ASP A 860 23.09 6.66 -20.31
CA ASP A 860 23.24 6.03 -19.00
C ASP A 860 22.05 5.10 -18.66
N LYS A 861 22.18 4.35 -17.55
CA LYS A 861 21.13 3.46 -17.05
C LYS A 861 19.81 4.21 -16.79
N LEU A 862 19.88 5.47 -16.35
CA LEU A 862 18.71 6.32 -16.09
C LEU A 862 17.92 6.61 -17.38
N THR A 863 18.61 6.88 -18.48
CA THR A 863 17.99 7.07 -19.80
C THR A 863 17.21 5.83 -20.24
N TRP A 864 17.76 4.63 -20.04
CA TRP A 864 17.07 3.37 -20.38
C TRP A 864 15.86 3.09 -19.49
N VAL A 865 15.95 3.38 -18.19
CA VAL A 865 14.83 3.29 -17.25
C VAL A 865 13.67 4.18 -17.70
N GLU A 866 13.98 5.39 -18.14
CA GLU A 866 12.97 6.36 -18.59
C GLU A 866 12.29 5.92 -19.91
N ILE A 867 13.07 5.41 -20.87
CA ILE A 867 12.55 4.80 -22.11
C ILE A 867 11.60 3.64 -21.80
N ALA A 868 11.98 2.77 -20.86
CA ALA A 868 11.18 1.62 -20.45
C ALA A 868 9.87 2.06 -19.79
N ARG A 869 9.93 3.07 -18.91
CA ARG A 869 8.78 3.64 -18.19
C ARG A 869 7.74 4.23 -19.14
N LYS A 870 8.18 4.96 -20.17
CA LYS A 870 7.30 5.58 -21.16
C LYS A 870 6.90 4.66 -22.31
N GLY A 871 7.56 3.51 -22.47
CA GLY A 871 7.23 2.53 -23.51
C GLY A 871 7.77 2.91 -24.90
N ASN A 872 8.87 3.67 -24.96
CA ASN A 872 9.34 4.37 -26.15
C ASN A 872 10.17 3.48 -27.11
N LEU A 873 9.51 2.56 -27.82
CA LEU A 873 10.17 1.58 -28.71
C LEU A 873 11.01 2.22 -29.83
N ALA A 874 10.52 3.29 -30.47
CA ALA A 874 11.22 3.94 -31.58
C ALA A 874 12.55 4.59 -31.14
N LEU A 875 12.55 5.23 -29.97
CA LEU A 875 13.75 5.81 -29.37
C LEU A 875 14.73 4.70 -28.96
N ALA A 876 14.23 3.63 -28.35
CA ALA A 876 15.05 2.48 -27.97
C ALA A 876 15.76 1.86 -29.18
N GLN A 877 15.06 1.68 -30.31
CA GLN A 877 15.63 1.18 -31.57
C GLN A 877 16.67 2.14 -32.17
N ALA A 878 16.37 3.45 -32.24
CA ALA A 878 17.28 4.44 -32.80
C ALA A 878 18.58 4.59 -32.00
N LEU A 879 18.51 4.45 -30.67
CA LEU A 879 19.70 4.47 -29.83
C LEU A 879 20.57 3.22 -30.05
N LEU A 880 19.95 2.08 -30.41
CA LEU A 880 20.60 0.79 -30.64
C LEU A 880 21.27 0.62 -32.00
N ASP A 881 20.63 1.08 -33.08
CA ASP A 881 21.19 0.97 -34.44
C ASP A 881 22.57 1.65 -34.57
N ASN A 882 22.91 2.51 -33.61
CA ASN A 882 24.14 3.29 -33.56
C ASN A 882 25.16 2.80 -32.50
N ASN A 883 24.91 1.69 -31.79
CA ASN A 883 25.76 1.26 -30.66
C ASN A 883 26.71 0.09 -31.01
N ARG A 884 28.03 0.34 -30.92
CA ARG A 884 29.04 -0.72 -30.75
C ARG A 884 29.00 -1.19 -29.30
N LYS A 885 29.30 -2.47 -29.07
CA LYS A 885 29.10 -3.26 -27.84
C LYS A 885 29.95 -2.85 -26.61
N ASP A 886 30.25 -1.57 -26.39
CA ASP A 886 31.08 -1.15 -25.26
C ASP A 886 30.23 -0.53 -24.14
N ASN A 887 30.36 -1.12 -22.93
CA ASN A 887 29.83 -0.70 -21.61
C ASN A 887 28.51 0.08 -21.57
N ILE A 888 27.40 -0.59 -21.93
CA ILE A 888 26.03 -0.07 -21.87
C ILE A 888 25.56 0.22 -20.42
N TRP A 889 26.31 -0.24 -19.41
CA TRP A 889 25.94 -0.21 -18.00
C TRP A 889 27.04 0.38 -17.12
N ASN A 890 27.43 1.63 -17.36
CA ASN A 890 28.25 2.39 -16.40
C ASN A 890 27.43 2.67 -15.12
N GLU A 891 27.37 1.69 -14.20
CA GLU A 891 26.81 1.87 -12.84
C GLU A 891 27.62 2.86 -11.98
N ALA A 892 28.85 3.18 -12.40
CA ALA A 892 29.85 3.92 -11.63
C ALA A 892 29.45 5.34 -11.20
N HIS A 893 28.36 5.90 -11.73
CA HIS A 893 28.12 7.34 -11.63
C HIS A 893 26.85 7.75 -10.88
N SER A 894 26.07 6.78 -10.38
CA SER A 894 24.90 7.05 -9.53
C SER A 894 25.18 6.58 -8.11
N ARG A 895 25.03 7.47 -7.12
CA ARG A 895 24.95 7.08 -5.69
C ARG A 895 23.78 6.14 -5.42
N TYR A 896 22.86 5.98 -6.37
CA TYR A 896 21.65 5.17 -6.29
C TYR A 896 21.70 3.98 -7.26
N ARG A 897 21.40 2.76 -6.78
CA ARG A 897 21.16 1.60 -7.65
C ARG A 897 19.82 1.76 -8.38
N LEU A 898 19.87 2.09 -9.67
CA LEU A 898 18.68 2.25 -10.52
C LEU A 898 18.03 0.90 -10.88
N PRO A 899 16.69 0.86 -11.07
CA PRO A 899 15.96 -0.35 -11.40
C PRO A 899 16.34 -0.92 -12.77
N ASN A 900 16.03 -2.20 -12.98
CA ASN A 900 16.26 -2.87 -14.26
C ASN A 900 15.23 -2.39 -15.33
N PRO A 901 15.65 -1.84 -16.49
CA PRO A 901 14.72 -1.46 -17.55
C PRO A 901 13.83 -2.61 -18.06
N LEU A 902 14.32 -3.85 -18.01
CA LEU A 902 13.56 -5.04 -18.41
C LEU A 902 12.34 -5.26 -17.52
N THR A 903 12.49 -5.13 -16.20
CA THR A 903 11.38 -5.34 -15.25
C THR A 903 10.32 -4.25 -15.38
N ILE A 904 10.73 -3.02 -15.73
CA ILE A 904 9.81 -1.92 -16.03
C ILE A 904 8.99 -2.23 -17.30
N ALA A 905 9.65 -2.67 -18.37
CA ALA A 905 8.97 -3.06 -19.60
C ALA A 905 7.95 -4.21 -19.36
N MET A 906 8.29 -5.15 -18.48
CA MET A 906 7.40 -6.24 -18.07
C MET A 906 6.19 -5.75 -17.28
N LYS A 907 6.38 -4.85 -16.31
CA LYS A 907 5.28 -4.21 -15.55
C LYS A 907 4.28 -3.53 -16.50
N HIS A 908 4.77 -2.91 -17.57
CA HIS A 908 3.93 -2.28 -18.59
C HIS A 908 3.46 -3.24 -19.71
N ARG A 909 3.76 -4.55 -19.60
CA ARG A 909 3.43 -5.60 -20.57
C ARG A 909 3.87 -5.29 -22.01
N ASN A 910 4.97 -4.57 -22.17
CA ASN A 910 5.53 -4.20 -23.47
C ASN A 910 6.51 -5.27 -23.97
N LYS A 911 5.97 -6.30 -24.63
CA LYS A 911 6.74 -7.45 -25.15
C LYS A 911 7.86 -7.04 -26.11
N GLU A 912 7.65 -6.01 -26.91
CA GLU A 912 8.62 -5.56 -27.91
C GLU A 912 9.85 -4.93 -27.25
N LEU A 913 9.64 -4.15 -26.19
CA LEU A 913 10.74 -3.64 -25.35
C LEU A 913 11.42 -4.73 -24.54
N VAL A 914 10.68 -5.74 -24.04
CA VAL A 914 11.27 -6.89 -23.33
C VAL A 914 12.24 -7.65 -24.22
N VAL A 915 11.83 -7.97 -25.45
CA VAL A 915 12.69 -8.64 -26.45
C VAL A 915 13.90 -7.78 -26.81
N LEU A 916 13.68 -6.47 -26.99
CA LEU A 916 14.74 -5.54 -27.35
C LEU A 916 15.76 -5.40 -26.21
N PHE A 917 15.35 -5.16 -24.97
CA PHE A 917 16.26 -5.07 -23.82
C PHE A 917 17.02 -6.37 -23.54
N SER A 918 16.40 -7.52 -23.78
CA SER A 918 17.11 -8.80 -23.69
C SER A 918 18.19 -8.97 -24.76
N ALA A 919 17.91 -8.58 -26.00
CA ALA A 919 18.89 -8.64 -27.09
C ALA A 919 20.12 -7.76 -26.84
N ILE A 920 20.00 -6.77 -25.95
CA ILE A 920 21.05 -5.83 -25.54
C ILE A 920 21.94 -6.42 -24.42
N GLY A 921 21.59 -7.59 -23.87
CA GLY A 921 22.35 -8.25 -22.81
C GLY A 921 21.93 -7.81 -21.41
N VAL A 922 20.69 -7.33 -21.21
CA VAL A 922 20.14 -7.17 -19.86
C VAL A 922 20.00 -8.54 -19.20
N SER A 923 20.56 -8.71 -18.00
CA SER A 923 20.44 -9.97 -17.25
C SER A 923 18.97 -10.25 -16.92
N VAL A 924 18.48 -11.39 -17.40
CA VAL A 924 17.13 -11.92 -17.11
C VAL A 924 16.97 -12.36 -15.65
N ASN A 925 18.08 -12.46 -14.92
CA ASN A 925 18.12 -12.86 -13.52
C ASN A 925 18.35 -11.68 -12.56
N GLN A 926 18.67 -10.49 -13.08
CA GLN A 926 18.90 -9.31 -12.24
C GLN A 926 17.58 -8.71 -11.78
N SER A 927 17.48 -8.51 -10.48
CA SER A 927 16.29 -8.06 -9.78
C SER A 927 15.97 -6.58 -9.97
N ALA A 928 14.70 -6.22 -9.69
CA ALA A 928 14.11 -4.95 -10.08
C ALA A 928 14.46 -3.74 -9.18
N LEU A 929 14.67 -3.91 -7.87
CA LEU A 929 14.68 -2.79 -6.91
C LEU A 929 15.62 -3.00 -5.71
N PRO A 930 16.23 -1.94 -5.11
CA PRO A 930 17.17 -2.06 -4.00
C PRO A 930 16.55 -2.19 -2.59
N PHE A 931 15.24 -2.37 -2.45
CA PHE A 931 14.57 -2.45 -1.14
C PHE A 931 13.67 -3.68 -1.06
N GLU A 932 13.50 -4.20 0.17
CA GLU A 932 12.66 -5.28 0.75
C GLU A 932 11.91 -6.27 -0.18
N LEU A 933 11.43 -5.88 -1.36
CA LEU A 933 10.76 -6.65 -2.40
C LEU A 933 11.65 -6.86 -3.65
N ASP A 934 12.88 -7.35 -3.45
CA ASP A 934 13.87 -7.65 -4.49
C ASP A 934 13.43 -8.80 -5.42
N ARG A 935 12.62 -8.50 -6.45
CA ARG A 935 12.04 -9.51 -7.36
C ARG A 935 12.81 -9.61 -8.66
N SER A 936 13.06 -10.84 -9.10
CA SER A 936 13.53 -11.17 -10.45
C SER A 936 12.40 -11.02 -11.49
N PRO A 937 12.74 -10.86 -12.78
CA PRO A 937 11.78 -10.87 -13.89
C PRO A 937 10.80 -12.05 -13.83
N ILE A 938 11.28 -13.27 -13.59
CA ILE A 938 10.43 -14.46 -13.60
C ILE A 938 9.46 -14.50 -12.41
N GLN A 939 9.87 -14.01 -11.24
CA GLN A 939 8.97 -13.87 -10.08
C GLN A 939 7.84 -12.87 -10.35
N GLU A 940 8.15 -11.74 -10.98
CA GLU A 940 7.15 -10.72 -11.35
C GLU A 940 6.17 -11.25 -12.43
N ALA A 941 6.69 -11.90 -13.48
CA ALA A 941 5.86 -12.53 -14.50
C ALA A 941 4.96 -13.62 -13.91
N ALA A 942 5.46 -14.39 -12.94
CA ALA A 942 4.72 -15.45 -12.29
C ALA A 942 3.60 -14.93 -11.37
N GLU A 943 3.83 -13.84 -10.64
CA GLU A 943 2.76 -13.20 -9.88
C GLU A 943 1.64 -12.67 -10.81
N GLN A 944 2.02 -12.09 -11.95
CA GLN A 944 1.06 -11.59 -12.93
C GLN A 944 0.36 -12.68 -13.74
N GLY A 945 0.85 -13.93 -13.70
CA GLY A 945 0.33 -15.04 -14.50
C GLY A 945 0.59 -14.90 -16.00
N ASP A 946 1.63 -14.15 -16.41
CA ASP A 946 1.95 -13.96 -17.83
C ASP A 946 2.79 -15.13 -18.37
N MET A 947 2.12 -16.24 -18.65
CA MET A 947 2.71 -17.49 -19.14
C MET A 947 3.66 -17.26 -20.33
N GLU A 948 3.30 -16.39 -21.28
CA GLU A 948 4.12 -16.13 -22.47
C GLU A 948 5.46 -15.47 -22.11
N ILE A 949 5.46 -14.57 -21.12
CA ILE A 949 6.70 -13.95 -20.63
C ILE A 949 7.51 -14.96 -19.82
N VAL A 950 6.86 -15.83 -19.02
CA VAL A 950 7.56 -16.88 -18.27
C VAL A 950 8.24 -17.87 -19.22
N GLU A 951 7.56 -18.39 -20.24
CA GLU A 951 8.15 -19.27 -21.26
C GLU A 951 9.36 -18.60 -21.91
N TRP A 952 9.22 -17.34 -22.32
CA TRP A 952 10.31 -16.59 -22.93
C TRP A 952 11.50 -16.37 -21.98
N LEU A 953 11.24 -16.08 -20.69
CA LEU A 953 12.29 -15.92 -19.68
C LEU A 953 13.04 -17.24 -19.44
N VAL A 954 12.32 -18.35 -19.37
CA VAL A 954 12.90 -19.69 -19.23
C VAL A 954 13.78 -20.01 -20.45
N ASP A 955 13.29 -19.77 -21.67
CA ASP A 955 14.05 -19.92 -22.91
C ASP A 955 15.30 -19.01 -22.94
N ALA A 956 15.23 -17.83 -22.32
CA ALA A 956 16.33 -16.89 -22.18
C ALA A 956 17.31 -17.23 -21.02
N GLY A 957 17.09 -18.34 -20.30
CA GLY A 957 17.97 -18.80 -19.22
C GLY A 957 17.69 -18.19 -17.85
N ALA A 958 16.44 -17.81 -17.56
CA ALA A 958 16.05 -17.37 -16.23
C ALA A 958 16.16 -18.50 -15.19
N ASN A 959 16.64 -18.18 -14.00
CA ASN A 959 16.67 -19.08 -12.86
C ASN A 959 15.23 -19.27 -12.33
N ILE A 960 14.69 -20.47 -12.52
CA ILE A 960 13.32 -20.85 -12.09
C ILE A 960 13.17 -20.69 -10.57
N ASP A 961 14.19 -21.11 -9.82
CA ASP A 961 14.25 -21.03 -8.36
C ASP A 961 15.07 -19.80 -7.92
N ALA A 962 14.89 -18.67 -8.61
CA ALA A 962 15.45 -17.40 -8.16
C ALA A 962 15.07 -17.16 -6.68
N PRO A 963 16.04 -16.82 -5.81
CA PRO A 963 15.82 -16.72 -4.39
C PRO A 963 14.75 -15.65 -4.08
N PRO A 964 13.89 -15.87 -3.09
CA PRO A 964 12.90 -14.89 -2.69
C PRO A 964 13.58 -13.66 -2.06
N ALA A 965 12.98 -12.48 -2.22
CA ALA A 965 13.37 -11.29 -1.47
C ALA A 965 13.28 -11.54 0.05
N ARG A 966 14.12 -10.86 0.85
CA ARG A 966 14.17 -11.05 2.31
C ARG A 966 12.83 -10.85 3.01
N ARG A 967 12.00 -9.89 2.56
CA ARG A 967 10.71 -9.59 3.19
C ARG A 967 9.57 -9.76 2.21
N ARG A 968 8.54 -10.53 2.59
CA ARG A 968 7.36 -10.83 1.74
C ARG A 968 7.73 -11.31 0.32
N GLY A 969 8.94 -11.84 0.14
CA GLY A 969 9.41 -12.39 -1.12
C GLY A 969 8.83 -13.78 -1.37
N GLY A 970 8.91 -14.22 -2.62
CA GLY A 970 8.59 -15.59 -2.99
C GLY A 970 9.27 -16.00 -4.30
N THR A 971 9.54 -17.29 -4.48
CA THR A 971 9.94 -17.87 -5.76
C THR A 971 8.81 -17.73 -6.79
N ALA A 972 9.11 -17.95 -8.07
CA ALA A 972 8.08 -17.93 -9.12
C ALA A 972 6.92 -18.89 -8.79
N LEU A 973 7.24 -20.08 -8.26
CA LEU A 973 6.25 -21.08 -7.85
C LEU A 973 5.40 -20.61 -6.66
N GLN A 974 6.03 -20.06 -5.62
CA GLN A 974 5.32 -19.55 -4.43
C GLN A 974 4.33 -18.43 -4.79
N LEU A 975 4.74 -17.49 -5.65
CA LEU A 975 3.90 -16.38 -6.11
C LEU A 975 2.74 -16.88 -7.00
N ALA A 976 3.02 -17.75 -7.97
CA ALA A 976 1.99 -18.33 -8.83
C ALA A 976 0.97 -19.15 -8.00
N ALA A 977 1.44 -19.88 -6.99
CA ALA A 977 0.60 -20.67 -6.10
C ALA A 977 -0.36 -19.80 -5.27
N ALA A 978 0.15 -18.72 -4.65
CA ALA A 978 -0.69 -17.78 -3.89
C ALA A 978 -1.76 -17.11 -4.76
N LYS A 979 -1.44 -16.79 -6.03
CA LYS A 979 -2.38 -16.20 -6.98
C LYS A 979 -3.34 -17.21 -7.62
N GLY A 980 -3.10 -18.51 -7.50
CA GLY A 980 -3.98 -19.55 -8.03
C GLY A 980 -3.81 -19.80 -9.54
N HIS A 981 -2.67 -19.43 -10.13
CA HIS A 981 -2.36 -19.66 -11.55
C HIS A 981 -1.96 -21.12 -11.79
N ILE A 982 -2.90 -22.05 -11.61
CA ILE A 982 -2.62 -23.50 -11.55
C ILE A 982 -1.89 -24.04 -12.80
N GLY A 983 -2.18 -23.54 -14.00
CA GLY A 983 -1.48 -23.92 -15.23
C GLY A 983 -0.01 -23.51 -15.20
N LEU A 984 0.27 -22.32 -14.68
CA LEU A 984 1.63 -21.84 -14.49
C LEU A 984 2.35 -22.60 -13.37
N VAL A 985 1.67 -22.91 -12.27
CA VAL A 985 2.19 -23.77 -11.19
C VAL A 985 2.60 -25.13 -11.74
N LYS A 986 1.73 -25.77 -12.54
CA LYS A 986 2.02 -27.05 -13.18
C LYS A 986 3.24 -26.96 -14.10
N TYR A 987 3.31 -25.91 -14.92
CA TYR A 987 4.44 -25.68 -15.81
C TYR A 987 5.76 -25.52 -15.06
N LEU A 988 5.80 -24.70 -14.01
CA LEU A 988 7.00 -24.50 -13.20
C LEU A 988 7.45 -25.80 -12.52
N ILE A 989 6.52 -26.61 -12.00
CA ILE A 989 6.82 -27.94 -11.43
C ILE A 989 7.38 -28.89 -12.51
N ASP A 990 6.81 -28.87 -13.72
CA ASP A 990 7.28 -29.71 -14.83
C ASP A 990 8.66 -29.30 -15.34
N LEU A 991 9.04 -28.03 -15.16
CA LEU A 991 10.40 -27.53 -15.40
C LEU A 991 11.37 -27.83 -14.24
N GLY A 992 10.90 -28.43 -13.14
CA GLY A 992 11.71 -28.83 -12.00
C GLY A 992 11.85 -27.79 -10.88
N ALA A 993 10.94 -26.80 -10.79
CA ALA A 993 10.91 -25.87 -9.67
C ALA A 993 10.78 -26.60 -8.33
N ASP A 994 11.48 -26.12 -7.30
CA ASP A 994 11.41 -26.72 -5.96
C ASP A 994 10.07 -26.41 -5.28
N VAL A 995 9.22 -27.45 -5.18
CA VAL A 995 7.91 -27.40 -4.50
C VAL A 995 8.03 -27.01 -3.04
N ASN A 996 9.16 -27.34 -2.40
CA ASN A 996 9.42 -27.12 -0.98
C ASN A 996 10.43 -26.01 -0.71
N ALA A 997 10.64 -25.12 -1.69
CA ALA A 997 11.52 -23.98 -1.53
C ALA A 997 11.18 -23.20 -0.25
N SER A 998 12.23 -22.85 0.51
CA SER A 998 12.10 -22.10 1.77
C SER A 998 11.37 -20.77 1.55
N PRO A 999 10.57 -20.31 2.53
CA PRO A 999 9.96 -19.00 2.48
C PRO A 999 11.04 -17.90 2.62
N ALA A 1000 10.69 -16.66 2.27
CA ALA A 1000 11.47 -15.49 2.65
C ALA A 1000 11.69 -15.39 4.17
N GLU A 1001 12.81 -14.80 4.57
CA GLU A 1001 13.25 -14.63 5.97
C GLU A 1001 12.19 -13.93 6.84
N TYR A 1002 11.61 -12.84 6.34
CA TYR A 1002 10.59 -12.06 7.04
C TYR A 1002 9.24 -12.13 6.32
N GLU A 1003 8.21 -12.57 7.03
CA GLU A 1003 6.82 -12.66 6.54
C GLU A 1003 6.65 -13.52 5.27
N GLY A 1004 7.62 -14.38 4.93
CA GLY A 1004 7.55 -15.26 3.76
C GLY A 1004 6.51 -16.37 3.86
N ARG A 1005 6.20 -16.98 2.72
CA ARG A 1005 5.29 -18.13 2.58
C ARG A 1005 5.90 -19.16 1.63
N THR A 1006 5.80 -20.43 1.99
CA THR A 1006 5.99 -21.55 1.06
C THR A 1006 4.81 -21.63 0.08
N ALA A 1007 4.96 -22.40 -1.00
CA ALA A 1007 3.90 -22.52 -2.02
C ALA A 1007 2.61 -23.09 -1.41
N LEU A 1008 2.73 -24.06 -0.51
CA LEU A 1008 1.60 -24.66 0.21
C LEU A 1008 0.92 -23.63 1.13
N GLU A 1009 1.68 -22.88 1.92
CA GLU A 1009 1.15 -21.85 2.81
C GLU A 1009 0.45 -20.72 2.04
N GLY A 1010 1.05 -20.23 0.96
CA GLY A 1010 0.46 -19.17 0.13
C GLY A 1010 -0.85 -19.61 -0.54
N ALA A 1011 -0.91 -20.84 -1.04
CA ALA A 1011 -2.15 -21.41 -1.59
C ALA A 1011 -3.21 -21.63 -0.50
N ALA A 1012 -2.81 -21.97 0.73
CA ALA A 1012 -3.70 -22.18 1.88
C ALA A 1012 -4.32 -20.86 2.38
N GLU A 1013 -3.48 -19.84 2.59
CA GLU A 1013 -3.86 -18.47 2.99
C GLU A 1013 -4.92 -17.88 2.03
N HIS A 1014 -4.75 -18.12 0.73
CA HIS A 1014 -5.65 -17.60 -0.31
C HIS A 1014 -6.78 -18.57 -0.73
N GLY A 1015 -6.86 -19.77 -0.13
CA GLY A 1015 -7.93 -20.74 -0.40
C GLY A 1015 -7.94 -21.33 -1.82
N ARG A 1016 -6.76 -21.53 -2.43
CA ARG A 1016 -6.60 -22.08 -3.79
C ARG A 1016 -6.72 -23.61 -3.78
N LEU A 1017 -7.94 -24.14 -3.67
CA LEU A 1017 -8.21 -25.58 -3.48
C LEU A 1017 -7.51 -26.50 -4.49
N ASP A 1018 -7.60 -26.19 -5.78
CA ASP A 1018 -7.01 -27.03 -6.83
C ASP A 1018 -5.47 -26.91 -6.85
N THR A 1019 -4.93 -25.70 -6.64
CA THR A 1019 -3.48 -25.50 -6.49
C THR A 1019 -2.93 -26.22 -5.26
N LEU A 1020 -3.64 -26.19 -4.13
CA LEU A 1020 -3.30 -26.95 -2.92
C LEU A 1020 -3.22 -28.45 -3.21
N SER A 1021 -4.25 -29.00 -3.85
CA SER A 1021 -4.27 -30.43 -4.19
C SER A 1021 -3.15 -30.80 -5.17
N LEU A 1022 -2.84 -29.93 -6.14
CA LEU A 1022 -1.72 -30.13 -7.06
C LEU A 1022 -0.38 -30.17 -6.32
N LEU A 1023 -0.10 -29.19 -5.44
CA LEU A 1023 1.13 -29.12 -4.65
C LEU A 1023 1.29 -30.35 -3.74
N LEU A 1024 0.23 -30.76 -3.06
CA LEU A 1024 0.22 -31.98 -2.22
C LEU A 1024 0.49 -33.24 -3.04
N SER A 1025 -0.09 -33.35 -4.24
CA SER A 1025 0.17 -34.48 -5.15
C SER A 1025 1.56 -34.45 -5.80
N SER A 1026 2.22 -33.29 -5.79
CA SER A 1026 3.55 -33.07 -6.40
C SER A 1026 4.70 -33.11 -5.37
N GLY A 1027 4.42 -33.61 -4.15
CA GLY A 1027 5.47 -33.83 -3.14
C GLY A 1027 5.72 -32.66 -2.19
N ALA A 1028 4.76 -31.76 -1.98
CA ALA A 1028 4.81 -30.82 -0.86
C ALA A 1028 4.96 -31.58 0.47
N LEU A 1029 6.01 -31.30 1.24
CA LEU A 1029 6.39 -32.06 2.43
C LEU A 1029 5.37 -31.89 3.56
N ILE A 1030 4.90 -33.03 4.08
CA ILE A 1030 3.96 -33.13 5.22
C ILE A 1030 4.49 -34.04 6.35
N THR A 1031 5.78 -34.39 6.28
CA THR A 1031 6.49 -35.32 7.20
C THR A 1031 6.81 -34.68 8.55
N GLU A 1032 7.28 -35.45 9.54
CA GLU A 1032 7.55 -34.94 10.90
C GLU A 1032 8.49 -33.71 10.93
N ALA A 1033 9.53 -33.67 10.10
CA ALA A 1033 10.46 -32.54 10.03
C ALA A 1033 9.84 -31.26 9.43
N SER A 1034 8.85 -31.40 8.54
CA SER A 1034 8.14 -30.30 7.88
C SER A 1034 6.72 -30.11 8.43
N ARG A 1035 6.38 -30.77 9.55
CA ARG A 1035 5.02 -30.77 10.12
C ARG A 1035 4.60 -29.38 10.57
N ARG A 1036 5.55 -28.59 11.07
CA ARG A 1036 5.36 -27.18 11.45
C ARG A 1036 4.89 -26.30 10.29
N GLN A 1037 5.46 -26.47 9.08
CA GLN A 1037 5.01 -25.77 7.86
C GLN A 1037 3.56 -26.13 7.53
N TYR A 1038 3.22 -27.42 7.60
CA TYR A 1038 1.88 -27.90 7.34
C TYR A 1038 0.86 -27.37 8.37
N VAL A 1039 1.20 -27.36 9.67
CA VAL A 1039 0.38 -26.74 10.73
C VAL A 1039 0.23 -25.23 10.49
N ARG A 1040 1.29 -24.54 10.07
CA ARG A 1040 1.25 -23.11 9.71
C ARG A 1040 0.36 -22.82 8.49
N ALA A 1041 0.37 -23.68 7.47
CA ALA A 1041 -0.55 -23.56 6.34
C ALA A 1041 -2.02 -23.67 6.80
N VAL A 1042 -2.33 -24.60 7.72
CA VAL A 1042 -3.66 -24.70 8.33
C VAL A 1042 -4.00 -23.50 9.21
N LYS A 1043 -3.03 -22.96 9.96
CA LYS A 1043 -3.18 -21.72 10.75
C LYS A 1043 -3.56 -20.54 9.85
N LEU A 1044 -2.85 -20.35 8.74
CA LEU A 1044 -3.08 -19.27 7.78
C LEU A 1044 -4.44 -19.41 7.08
N ALA A 1045 -4.78 -20.61 6.60
CA ALA A 1045 -6.10 -20.88 6.04
C ALA A 1045 -7.22 -20.61 7.07
N THR A 1046 -7.00 -20.97 8.33
CA THR A 1046 -7.96 -20.70 9.42
C THR A 1046 -8.04 -19.20 9.73
N SER A 1047 -6.92 -18.48 9.75
CA SER A 1047 -6.88 -17.05 10.06
C SER A 1047 -7.56 -16.21 8.99
N GLU A 1048 -7.54 -16.67 7.74
CA GLU A 1048 -8.17 -16.04 6.57
C GLU A 1048 -9.61 -16.56 6.30
N GLY A 1049 -10.16 -17.44 7.15
CA GLY A 1049 -11.52 -17.98 6.99
C GLY A 1049 -11.69 -18.95 5.82
N ARG A 1050 -10.61 -19.59 5.34
CA ARG A 1050 -10.60 -20.53 4.20
C ARG A 1050 -11.02 -21.95 4.64
N HIS A 1051 -12.25 -22.12 5.08
CA HIS A 1051 -12.74 -23.38 5.68
C HIS A 1051 -12.59 -24.62 4.78
N ALA A 1052 -12.87 -24.50 3.48
CA ALA A 1052 -12.70 -25.63 2.55
C ALA A 1052 -11.22 -26.00 2.36
N ALA A 1053 -10.31 -25.02 2.38
CA ALA A 1053 -8.87 -25.28 2.32
C ALA A 1053 -8.38 -25.97 3.60
N VAL A 1054 -8.85 -25.53 4.79
CA VAL A 1054 -8.57 -26.19 6.07
C VAL A 1054 -9.01 -27.65 6.04
N ARG A 1055 -10.23 -27.92 5.55
CA ARG A 1055 -10.75 -29.29 5.46
C ARG A 1055 -9.92 -30.15 4.49
N LEU A 1056 -9.63 -29.63 3.30
CA LEU A 1056 -8.80 -30.31 2.30
C LEU A 1056 -7.42 -30.64 2.87
N LEU A 1057 -6.76 -29.68 3.52
CA LEU A 1057 -5.46 -29.90 4.15
C LEU A 1057 -5.55 -31.00 5.21
N LYS A 1058 -6.54 -30.95 6.11
CA LYS A 1058 -6.74 -31.94 7.18
C LYS A 1058 -7.02 -33.35 6.65
N GLU A 1059 -7.81 -33.46 5.57
CA GLU A 1059 -8.11 -34.73 4.89
C GLU A 1059 -6.88 -35.34 4.22
N PHE A 1060 -6.03 -34.54 3.57
CA PHE A 1060 -4.82 -35.03 2.91
C PHE A 1060 -3.66 -35.36 3.86
N GLY A 1061 -3.52 -34.62 4.98
CA GLY A 1061 -2.33 -34.68 5.83
C GLY A 1061 -2.44 -35.54 7.08
N ASN A 1062 -3.48 -36.38 7.22
CA ASN A 1062 -3.75 -37.20 8.42
C ASN A 1062 -3.63 -36.37 9.72
N TRP A 1063 -4.45 -35.31 9.84
CA TRP A 1063 -4.40 -34.38 10.98
C TRP A 1063 -4.54 -35.11 12.33
N THR A 1064 -3.62 -34.84 13.26
CA THR A 1064 -3.55 -35.49 14.58
C THR A 1064 -3.88 -34.54 15.72
N ALA A 1065 -4.09 -35.07 16.93
CA ALA A 1065 -4.29 -34.26 18.13
C ALA A 1065 -3.05 -33.40 18.47
N LYS A 1066 -1.85 -33.89 18.16
CA LYS A 1066 -0.59 -33.14 18.36
C LYS A 1066 -0.54 -31.90 17.47
N ASP A 1067 -0.99 -32.02 16.22
CA ASP A 1067 -1.07 -30.88 15.29
C ASP A 1067 -2.08 -29.82 15.76
N GLN A 1068 -3.19 -30.27 16.36
CA GLN A 1068 -4.17 -29.35 16.96
C GLN A 1068 -3.57 -28.63 18.18
N GLN A 1069 -2.83 -29.34 19.03
CA GLN A 1069 -2.14 -28.74 20.17
C GLN A 1069 -1.05 -27.74 19.72
N GLU A 1070 -0.29 -28.03 18.66
CA GLU A 1070 0.70 -27.12 18.08
C GLU A 1070 0.03 -25.88 17.47
N LEU A 1071 -1.08 -26.06 16.76
CA LEU A 1071 -1.90 -24.95 16.28
C LEU A 1071 -2.36 -24.05 17.44
N ASP A 1072 -2.87 -24.65 18.51
CA ASP A 1072 -3.35 -23.93 19.70
C ASP A 1072 -2.18 -23.23 20.44
N ALA A 1073 -1.00 -23.86 20.53
CA ALA A 1073 0.19 -23.29 21.16
C ALA A 1073 0.77 -22.12 20.34
N CYS A 1074 0.84 -22.25 19.02
CA CYS A 1074 1.23 -21.16 18.11
C CYS A 1074 0.23 -20.01 18.08
N ILE A 1075 -0.99 -20.17 18.62
CA ILE A 1075 -1.96 -19.08 18.78
C ILE A 1075 -1.72 -18.31 20.10
N ILE A 1076 -1.04 -18.93 21.07
CA ILE A 1076 -0.74 -18.36 22.40
C ILE A 1076 0.64 -17.66 22.42
N GLY A 1077 1.56 -18.00 21.51
CA GLY A 1077 2.96 -17.54 21.51
C GLY A 1077 3.30 -16.24 20.78
N ASP A 1078 2.51 -15.77 19.79
CA ASP A 1078 2.98 -14.73 18.85
C ASP A 1078 2.82 -13.29 19.36
N GLY A 1079 3.34 -13.01 20.57
CA GLY A 1079 3.52 -11.64 21.06
C GLY A 1079 4.69 -10.93 20.39
N ASP A 1080 5.74 -11.65 20.00
CA ASP A 1080 6.97 -11.12 19.39
C ASP A 1080 7.79 -12.28 18.77
N ASP A 1081 7.31 -12.93 17.68
CA ASP A 1081 8.17 -13.83 16.88
C ASP A 1081 8.88 -13.01 15.77
N HIS A 1082 9.63 -12.00 16.21
CA HIS A 1082 11.00 -11.85 15.75
C HIS A 1082 11.79 -12.82 16.61
N ASP A 1083 12.21 -13.98 16.08
CA ASP A 1083 13.45 -14.67 16.49
C ASP A 1083 13.65 -16.01 15.76
N GLY A 1084 14.88 -16.19 15.26
CA GLY A 1084 15.63 -17.44 15.32
C GLY A 1084 15.25 -18.57 14.36
N TYR A 1085 15.84 -18.57 13.17
CA TYR A 1085 16.31 -19.85 12.62
C TYR A 1085 17.65 -20.15 13.27
N ASP A 1086 17.72 -21.28 13.98
CA ASP A 1086 18.95 -21.82 14.56
C ASP A 1086 20.03 -21.97 13.47
N ASP A 1087 21.15 -21.27 13.67
CA ASP A 1087 22.41 -21.51 12.95
C ASP A 1087 23.00 -22.86 13.38
N GLU A 1088 22.64 -23.92 12.68
CA GLU A 1088 23.43 -25.15 12.61
C GLU A 1088 23.96 -25.34 11.19
N THR A 1089 24.90 -24.50 10.77
CA THR A 1089 25.91 -24.91 9.78
C THR A 1089 27.27 -24.34 10.16
N GLY A 1090 28.10 -25.19 10.76
CA GLY A 1090 29.51 -24.91 10.97
C GLY A 1090 30.22 -24.70 9.64
N TYR A 1091 30.76 -23.50 9.48
CA TYR A 1091 31.96 -23.25 8.68
C TYR A 1091 32.96 -22.55 9.57
N THR A 1092 33.82 -23.37 10.19
CA THR A 1092 35.13 -22.95 10.67
C THR A 1092 36.00 -22.66 9.45
N ASP A 1093 36.54 -21.46 9.35
CA ASP A 1093 37.90 -21.27 8.86
C ASP A 1093 38.51 -20.07 9.62
N GLU A 1094 39.40 -20.45 10.52
CA GLU A 1094 40.46 -19.62 11.09
C GLU A 1094 41.27 -18.98 9.94
N LEU A 1095 41.78 -17.76 10.14
CA LEU A 1095 43.17 -17.37 9.83
C LEU A 1095 43.39 -15.87 10.15
N ASP A 1096 44.23 -15.69 11.17
CA ASP A 1096 45.29 -14.70 11.34
C ASP A 1096 44.96 -13.23 11.64
N ASP A 1097 45.12 -12.94 12.93
CA ASP A 1097 45.56 -11.67 13.51
C ASP A 1097 47.05 -11.40 13.14
N ASP A 1098 47.45 -10.13 13.28
CA ASP A 1098 48.80 -9.56 13.15
C ASP A 1098 49.31 -9.13 11.76
N SER A 1099 49.08 -7.86 11.42
CA SER A 1099 50.21 -6.93 11.22
C SER A 1099 49.79 -5.44 11.26
N ASN A 1100 50.29 -4.75 12.29
CA ASN A 1100 50.57 -3.31 12.35
C ASN A 1100 50.93 -2.68 11.00
N VAL A 1101 50.25 -1.59 10.61
CA VAL A 1101 50.88 -0.27 10.34
C VAL A 1101 49.87 0.82 10.70
N SER A 1102 50.36 1.76 11.51
CA SER A 1102 49.70 2.94 12.03
C SER A 1102 49.56 4.05 10.99
N ASP A 1103 48.60 4.93 11.28
CA ASP A 1103 48.50 6.33 10.88
C ASP A 1103 48.13 6.66 9.43
N ILE A 1104 47.01 7.37 9.25
CA ILE A 1104 46.98 8.71 8.66
C ILE A 1104 45.62 9.36 8.96
N ASP A 1105 45.72 10.44 9.73
CA ASP A 1105 44.69 11.43 10.05
C ASP A 1105 44.06 12.06 8.80
N TRP A 1106 42.75 12.32 8.88
CA TRP A 1106 42.08 13.29 8.02
C TRP A 1106 41.80 14.55 8.84
N ILE A 1107 42.79 15.45 8.92
CA ILE A 1107 42.57 16.86 9.23
C ILE A 1107 42.75 17.69 7.95
N SER A 1108 41.86 18.66 7.88
CA SER A 1108 41.74 19.80 7.00
C SER A 1108 43.03 20.58 6.71
N GLU A 1109 42.93 21.30 5.59
CA GLU A 1109 43.55 22.59 5.27
C GLU A 1109 44.82 22.64 4.41
N ALA A 1110 44.56 23.09 3.18
CA ALA A 1110 45.31 24.03 2.35
C ALA A 1110 46.67 24.54 2.86
N VAL A 1111 47.67 24.31 2.02
CA VAL A 1111 48.91 25.08 1.95
C VAL A 1111 48.64 26.45 1.32
N SER A 1112 49.06 27.50 2.01
CA SER A 1112 49.72 28.65 1.37
C SER A 1112 50.88 29.08 2.26
N ASP A 1113 52.08 28.98 1.70
CA ASP A 1113 53.36 29.40 2.26
C ASP A 1113 53.34 30.87 2.72
N ASP A 1114 54.05 31.18 3.81
CA ASP A 1114 55.17 32.12 3.75
C ASP A 1114 55.94 32.23 5.09
N GLU A 1115 57.27 32.20 4.92
CA GLU A 1115 58.33 32.88 5.70
C GLU A 1115 58.91 32.30 7.01
N MET A 1116 60.14 31.78 6.82
CA MET A 1116 61.41 32.15 7.47
C MET A 1116 61.76 31.69 8.90
N ASP A 1117 62.74 30.77 8.93
CA ASP A 1117 63.98 30.74 9.73
C ASP A 1117 63.94 31.24 11.19
N GLU A 1118 63.95 30.30 12.15
CA GLU A 1118 65.16 29.89 12.91
C GLU A 1118 64.89 28.66 13.79
#